data_AF-A0AAV9KH25-F1
#
_entry.id   AF-A0AAV9KH25-F1
#
_cell.length_a   1.000
_cell.length_b   1.000
_cell.length_c   1.000
_cell.angle_alpha   90.00
_cell.angle_beta   90.00
_cell.angle_gamma   90.00
#
_symmetry.space_group_name_H-M   'P 1'
#
loop_
_entity.id
_entity.type
_entity.pdbx_description
1 polymer ?
#
loop_
_entity_poly.entity_id
_entity_poly.type
_entity_poly.pdbx_seq_one_letter_code
_entity_poly.pdbx_strand_id
1 'polypeptide(L)'
;MKFGKEFTSQMVHEWQEAYMDYNYLKNLLKDILDFKKKNAPLSEIAATPEGSLKRRISMYRAFSGLQSRYTSFKGSSGNNNNNHEDEVILVNTVQQEGSQGHHQTMFLMSSEEGGEYEMIFFKRLDDEFNKVLTFYKKKVGQVKAEADELSKQMDALIALRIMVDKPSIEMHSAQGMDPESVVPLHLTSQLRSHMEVIQEVEMTSEEIVENESTSGKRDATKMNPMSFRPAPVEILDNVKINIEPATPLSTLKNVIKSSKSDLSFSRQELRKAEEQIRMAFVEFYQKLRLLKNYSFLNVLAFSKIMKKYDKITSRKASKSYLEMIDKSYLGSSDEVAKLVERLEVTFIKHFVNGNRRKGMKSLRPQAKKDTHRVTFFMGMFSGCSIALVAAITVAIRAGNLLEHKDRGQYMDNIFPLYSLFGYIVLHMLMYAGNVYYWKRFRVNYPFIFGFKQGTALGYRQVLLLASGLSLLALAAALSHLDMDMDPKTRKFETLTELIPLALVIVLILIIFCPLNIIYRSSRFFLLRTAWHCLCAPLYKVTLPDFILADQLTSQVQAIRSLQFYVCYYVWGNFKTRSNKCQDSNVYQILYIVVAIIPFWSRFIQCLRRLFEEKDSMQGLNGLKYFSTIIALVMRTLYSQKGGTFWRVMAASTSGVTTVANTYWDLVIDWGLLQRNSKNPWLRDKLLVPHKIVYFVAIVLDIILRLVWMQLVLDIKQLSFLHEKAFLAVVACLEILRRGVWNFFRLENEHLNNVGKYRAFKSVPLPFNYDEDKSQ
;
A
#
# COMPACT_ATOMS: atom_id res chain seq x y z
N MET A 1 -6.23 20.71 24.73
CA MET A 1 -5.71 20.73 23.34
C MET A 1 -5.58 19.35 22.67
N LYS A 2 -5.19 18.26 23.35
CA LYS A 2 -4.75 17.00 22.68
C LYS A 2 -5.76 16.34 21.72
N PHE A 3 -7.04 16.20 22.10
CA PHE A 3 -7.99 15.33 21.37
C PHE A 3 -8.15 15.63 19.88
N GLY A 4 -8.21 16.89 19.44
CA GLY A 4 -8.39 17.20 18.00
C GLY A 4 -7.25 16.64 17.13
N LYS A 5 -6.00 16.69 17.62
CA LYS A 5 -4.84 16.08 16.92
C LYS A 5 -4.85 14.55 16.99
N GLU A 6 -5.39 13.99 18.07
CA GLU A 6 -5.52 12.55 18.31
C GLU A 6 -6.64 11.91 17.46
N PHE A 7 -7.76 12.61 17.30
CA PHE A 7 -8.88 12.22 16.45
C PHE A 7 -8.45 12.16 14.98
N THR A 8 -7.90 13.24 14.44
CA THR A 8 -7.31 13.26 13.08
C THR A 8 -6.17 12.23 12.92
N SER A 9 -5.41 11.92 13.98
CA SER A 9 -4.36 10.90 13.88
C SER A 9 -4.88 9.46 13.90
N GLN A 10 -6.14 9.21 14.30
CA GLN A 10 -6.76 7.88 14.31
C GLN A 10 -7.78 7.66 13.17
N MET A 11 -8.13 8.69 12.39
CA MET A 11 -8.98 8.56 11.20
C MET A 11 -8.38 7.61 10.15
N VAL A 12 -9.26 6.84 9.49
CA VAL A 12 -8.99 6.20 8.20
C VAL A 12 -8.90 7.29 7.14
N HIS A 13 -7.77 7.41 6.44
CA HIS A 13 -7.52 8.52 5.51
C HIS A 13 -8.48 8.49 4.31
N GLU A 14 -8.81 7.30 3.85
CA GLU A 14 -9.74 7.02 2.76
C GLU A 14 -11.20 7.37 3.12
N TRP A 15 -11.50 7.59 4.41
CA TRP A 15 -12.84 7.95 4.89
C TRP A 15 -12.87 9.33 5.57
N GLN A 16 -11.82 10.15 5.44
CA GLN A 16 -11.64 11.38 6.22
C GLN A 16 -12.83 12.35 6.15
N GLU A 17 -13.44 12.53 4.97
CA GLU A 17 -14.60 13.44 4.77
C GLU A 17 -15.90 12.91 5.39
N ALA A 18 -15.98 11.60 5.65
CA ALA A 18 -17.12 10.97 6.30
C ALA A 18 -17.04 11.02 7.83
N TYR A 19 -15.91 11.42 8.44
CA TYR A 19 -15.86 11.70 9.87
C TYR A 19 -16.51 13.07 10.17
N MET A 20 -16.93 13.25 11.43
CA MET A 20 -17.36 14.55 11.94
C MET A 20 -16.21 15.57 11.94
N ASP A 21 -16.42 16.79 11.44
CA ASP A 21 -15.44 17.89 11.53
C ASP A 21 -15.47 18.54 12.93
N TYR A 22 -14.79 17.85 13.84
CA TYR A 22 -14.53 18.31 15.20
C TYR A 22 -13.78 19.66 15.26
N ASN A 23 -13.08 20.10 14.20
CA ASN A 23 -12.39 21.39 14.21
C ASN A 23 -13.31 22.55 13.81
N TYR A 24 -14.19 22.34 12.83
CA TYR A 24 -15.19 23.32 12.43
C TYR A 24 -16.23 23.56 13.53
N LEU A 25 -16.83 22.49 14.08
CA LEU A 25 -17.74 22.60 15.24
C LEU A 25 -17.06 23.25 16.45
N LYS A 26 -15.77 23.02 16.65
CA LYS A 26 -14.97 23.67 17.71
C LYS A 26 -14.66 25.14 17.43
N ASN A 27 -14.77 25.62 16.19
CA ASN A 27 -14.69 27.06 15.88
C ASN A 27 -16.03 27.73 16.19
N LEU A 28 -17.18 27.15 15.81
CA LEU A 28 -18.51 27.66 16.20
C LEU A 28 -18.64 27.83 17.73
N LEU A 29 -18.08 26.88 18.50
CA LEU A 29 -18.01 26.98 19.97
C LEU A 29 -17.03 28.03 20.51
N LYS A 30 -16.11 28.57 19.70
CA LYS A 30 -15.39 29.81 20.06
C LYS A 30 -16.25 31.03 19.77
N ASP A 31 -16.98 31.03 18.66
CA ASP A 31 -17.76 32.19 18.22
C ASP A 31 -18.84 32.51 19.27
N ILE A 32 -19.48 31.46 19.82
CA ILE A 32 -20.34 31.54 21.03
C ILE A 32 -19.58 32.06 22.26
N LEU A 33 -18.37 31.55 22.53
CA LEU A 33 -17.56 31.96 23.69
C LEU A 33 -17.14 33.43 23.61
N ASP A 34 -16.76 33.89 22.42
CA ASP A 34 -16.24 35.24 22.19
C ASP A 34 -17.40 36.26 22.05
N PHE A 35 -18.59 35.83 21.65
CA PHE A 35 -19.84 36.57 21.87
C PHE A 35 -20.14 36.74 23.37
N LYS A 36 -20.19 35.64 24.15
CA LYS A 36 -20.47 35.70 25.60
C LYS A 36 -19.44 36.49 26.41
N LYS A 37 -18.21 36.71 25.89
CA LYS A 37 -17.23 37.64 26.48
C LYS A 37 -17.50 39.11 26.17
N LYS A 38 -17.94 39.43 24.95
CA LYS A 38 -18.23 40.82 24.53
C LYS A 38 -19.46 41.36 25.25
N ASN A 39 -20.46 40.50 25.46
CA ASN A 39 -21.73 40.86 26.09
C ASN A 39 -21.78 40.39 27.55
N ALA A 40 -20.62 40.13 28.16
CA ALA A 40 -20.53 39.98 29.62
C ALA A 40 -20.67 41.36 30.27
N PRO A 41 -21.50 41.52 31.32
CA PRO A 41 -21.60 42.80 32.01
C PRO A 41 -20.27 43.18 32.65
N LEU A 42 -19.97 44.49 32.68
CA LEU A 42 -18.81 45.05 33.36
C LEU A 42 -18.97 44.95 34.88
N SER A 43 -18.71 43.76 35.43
CA SER A 43 -18.56 43.56 36.88
C SER A 43 -17.35 44.34 37.41
N GLU A 44 -17.53 44.98 38.56
CA GLU A 44 -16.66 46.04 39.08
C GLU A 44 -15.23 45.60 39.45
N ILE A 45 -14.37 46.60 39.67
CA ILE A 45 -12.96 46.44 40.05
C ILE A 45 -12.84 45.91 41.49
N ALA A 46 -12.44 44.64 41.66
CA ALA A 46 -11.96 44.14 42.94
C ALA A 46 -10.93 42.99 42.80
N ALA A 47 -9.82 43.14 43.54
CA ALA A 47 -8.88 42.12 44.02
C ALA A 47 -8.42 40.97 43.09
N THR A 48 -7.11 40.97 42.79
CA THR A 48 -6.35 39.72 42.55
C THR A 48 -6.39 38.80 43.79
N PRO A 49 -6.38 37.48 43.56
CA PRO A 49 -5.40 36.67 44.28
C PRO A 49 -4.52 35.84 43.33
N GLU A 50 -3.22 35.77 43.60
CA GLU A 50 -2.33 34.83 42.91
C GLU A 50 -2.63 33.39 43.32
N GLY A 51 -3.04 32.55 42.36
CA GLY A 51 -3.40 31.16 42.58
C GLY A 51 -2.68 30.20 41.63
N SER A 52 -1.40 29.90 41.88
CA SER A 52 -0.61 29.04 40.99
C SER A 52 -1.11 27.58 40.99
N LEU A 53 -1.92 27.23 39.98
CA LEU A 53 -2.49 25.88 39.82
C LEU A 53 -1.38 24.83 39.58
N LYS A 54 -0.93 24.20 40.67
CA LYS A 54 0.05 23.10 40.68
C LYS A 54 -0.41 21.93 39.81
N ARG A 55 0.09 21.94 38.57
CA ARG A 55 -0.20 20.98 37.51
C ARG A 55 0.39 19.59 37.83
N ARG A 56 -0.27 18.80 38.67
CA ARG A 56 0.08 17.37 38.85
C ARG A 56 -0.14 16.61 37.53
N ILE A 57 0.96 16.35 36.81
CA ILE A 57 0.96 15.54 35.59
C ILE A 57 1.11 14.07 36.00
N SER A 58 0.01 13.32 36.02
CA SER A 58 0.09 11.86 35.94
C SER A 58 0.37 11.44 34.49
N MET A 59 1.63 11.11 34.20
CA MET A 59 1.95 10.29 33.02
C MET A 59 1.70 8.80 33.33
N TYR A 60 1.59 7.98 32.29
CA TYR A 60 1.35 6.53 32.36
C TYR A 60 0.00 6.06 32.94
N ARG A 61 -1.05 6.16 32.13
CA ARG A 61 -1.93 5.00 31.90
C ARG A 61 -2.60 5.07 30.52
N ALA A 62 -2.10 4.28 29.58
CA ALA A 62 -2.70 4.11 28.26
C ALA A 62 -3.70 2.93 28.29
N PHE A 63 -4.94 3.17 27.85
CA PHE A 63 -5.91 2.18 27.36
C PHE A 63 -5.96 0.78 28.03
N SER A 64 -6.22 0.71 29.34
CA SER A 64 -6.55 -0.54 30.06
C SER A 64 -7.56 -0.32 31.21
N GLY A 65 -8.68 0.35 30.95
CA GLY A 65 -9.62 0.72 32.03
C GLY A 65 -11.00 1.23 31.65
N LEU A 66 -11.51 0.92 30.45
CA LEU A 66 -12.81 1.41 29.96
C LEU A 66 -13.77 0.30 29.48
N GLN A 67 -13.38 -0.97 29.65
CA GLN A 67 -14.14 -2.13 29.18
C GLN A 67 -14.94 -2.83 30.30
N SER A 68 -15.12 -2.15 31.45
CA SER A 68 -15.71 -2.72 32.68
C SER A 68 -16.54 -1.69 33.50
N ARG A 69 -17.06 -0.62 32.87
CA ARG A 69 -17.93 0.38 33.55
C ARG A 69 -19.17 0.83 32.76
N TYR A 70 -19.45 0.25 31.59
CA TYR A 70 -20.68 0.54 30.82
C TYR A 70 -21.88 -0.35 31.20
N THR A 71 -21.73 -1.22 32.20
CA THR A 71 -22.80 -2.08 32.74
C THR A 71 -23.63 -1.44 33.86
N SER A 72 -23.27 -0.24 34.33
CA SER A 72 -23.87 0.39 35.52
C SER A 72 -25.07 1.31 35.24
N PHE A 73 -25.60 1.33 34.01
CA PHE A 73 -26.77 2.12 33.60
C PHE A 73 -28.00 1.25 33.25
N LYS A 74 -28.18 0.15 34.00
CA LYS A 74 -29.43 -0.63 34.03
C LYS A 74 -29.87 -0.79 35.49
N GLY A 75 -31.13 -0.45 35.76
CA GLY A 75 -31.66 -0.19 37.10
C GLY A 75 -31.79 1.33 37.32
N SER A 76 -32.95 1.90 37.63
CA SER A 76 -34.28 1.29 37.84
C SER A 76 -35.34 1.83 36.87
N SER A 77 -36.42 1.09 36.70
CA SER A 77 -37.67 1.61 36.14
C SER A 77 -38.57 2.00 37.31
N GLY A 78 -38.95 3.27 37.41
CA GLY A 78 -39.78 3.76 38.52
C GLY A 78 -40.13 5.25 38.40
N ASN A 79 -41.42 5.52 38.18
CA ASN A 79 -42.14 6.79 38.17
C ASN A 79 -41.61 7.99 37.36
N ASN A 80 -42.54 8.58 36.59
CA ASN A 80 -42.48 9.98 36.19
C ASN A 80 -42.70 10.88 37.42
N ASN A 81 -41.89 11.94 37.55
CA ASN A 81 -42.38 13.32 37.38
C ASN A 81 -41.24 14.34 37.56
N ASN A 82 -41.45 15.55 37.03
CA ASN A 82 -40.68 16.79 37.24
C ASN A 82 -39.21 16.79 36.75
N ASN A 83 -39.00 17.36 35.55
CA ASN A 83 -38.09 18.51 35.30
C ASN A 83 -38.07 18.87 33.79
N HIS A 84 -39.15 19.44 33.25
CA HIS A 84 -39.16 19.95 31.87
C HIS A 84 -38.61 21.38 31.72
N GLU A 85 -38.44 22.13 32.81
CA GLU A 85 -37.96 23.53 32.79
C GLU A 85 -36.43 23.65 32.57
N ASP A 86 -35.70 22.54 32.61
CA ASP A 86 -34.24 22.47 32.50
C ASP A 86 -33.79 21.96 31.10
N GLU A 87 -34.75 21.71 30.18
CA GLU A 87 -34.51 21.18 28.83
C GLU A 87 -34.19 22.29 27.81
N VAL A 88 -32.91 22.37 27.44
CA VAL A 88 -32.36 23.41 26.54
C VAL A 88 -32.53 23.06 25.05
N ILE A 89 -32.71 21.77 24.74
CA ILE A 89 -32.85 21.26 23.38
C ILE A 89 -33.94 20.18 23.29
N LEU A 90 -34.71 20.20 22.21
CA LEU A 90 -35.61 19.12 21.80
C LEU A 90 -35.04 18.46 20.55
N VAL A 91 -34.73 17.16 20.60
CA VAL A 91 -34.12 16.44 19.47
C VAL A 91 -35.14 15.57 18.76
N ASN A 92 -35.63 16.06 17.62
CA ASN A 92 -36.65 15.40 16.82
C ASN A 92 -36.03 14.46 15.78
N THR A 93 -36.81 13.47 15.33
CA THR A 93 -36.46 12.62 14.18
C THR A 93 -37.51 12.82 13.09
N VAL A 94 -37.17 13.62 12.09
CA VAL A 94 -38.07 14.00 10.99
C VAL A 94 -38.08 12.89 9.95
N GLN A 95 -39.21 12.21 9.78
CA GLN A 95 -39.46 11.41 8.59
C GLN A 95 -39.81 12.36 7.44
N GLN A 96 -39.12 12.20 6.31
CA GLN A 96 -39.38 12.94 5.07
C GLN A 96 -39.64 11.89 3.99
N GLU A 97 -40.69 12.05 3.19
CA GLU A 97 -41.16 10.98 2.29
C GLU A 97 -40.05 10.47 1.36
N GLY A 98 -39.87 9.15 1.33
CA GLY A 98 -38.79 8.48 0.59
C GLY A 98 -37.40 8.49 1.25
N SER A 99 -37.20 9.19 2.36
CA SER A 99 -35.90 9.29 3.06
C SER A 99 -35.93 8.74 4.48
N GLN A 100 -34.83 8.10 4.92
CA GLN A 100 -34.73 7.61 6.29
C GLN A 100 -34.61 8.76 7.28
N GLY A 101 -35.29 8.64 8.42
CA GLY A 101 -35.45 9.68 9.44
C GLY A 101 -34.19 10.51 9.71
N HIS A 102 -34.33 11.82 9.49
CA HIS A 102 -33.29 12.83 9.67
C HIS A 102 -33.37 13.38 11.09
N HIS A 103 -32.25 13.36 11.84
CA HIS A 103 -32.24 13.91 13.19
C HIS A 103 -32.07 15.42 13.13
N GLN A 104 -32.91 16.16 13.87
CA GLN A 104 -32.89 17.62 13.90
C GLN A 104 -33.16 18.14 15.31
N THR A 105 -32.23 18.93 15.83
CA THR A 105 -32.31 19.57 17.14
C THR A 105 -32.93 20.94 17.04
N MET A 106 -34.04 21.13 17.75
CA MET A 106 -34.61 22.44 18.03
C MET A 106 -33.95 22.99 19.30
N PHE A 107 -33.26 24.13 19.16
CA PHE A 107 -32.71 24.86 20.30
C PHE A 107 -33.82 25.73 20.89
N LEU A 108 -34.25 25.43 22.11
CA LEU A 108 -35.49 25.99 22.68
C LEU A 108 -35.33 27.44 23.16
N MET A 109 -34.09 27.91 23.32
CA MET A 109 -33.76 29.25 23.80
C MET A 109 -33.34 30.20 22.65
N SER A 110 -33.87 30.00 21.45
CA SER A 110 -33.47 30.76 20.24
C SER A 110 -33.81 32.25 20.28
N SER A 111 -34.69 32.67 21.19
CA SER A 111 -35.07 34.07 21.43
C SER A 111 -34.18 34.80 22.45
N GLU A 112 -33.23 34.13 23.09
CA GLU A 112 -32.25 34.79 23.95
C GLU A 112 -31.18 35.53 23.13
N GLU A 113 -30.58 36.58 23.71
CA GLU A 113 -29.51 37.33 23.05
C GLU A 113 -28.28 36.44 22.79
N GLY A 114 -27.94 36.24 21.52
CA GLY A 114 -26.91 35.30 21.07
C GLY A 114 -27.37 33.86 20.83
N GLY A 115 -28.66 33.56 21.02
CA GLY A 115 -29.25 32.24 20.74
C GLY A 115 -29.05 31.75 19.30
N GLU A 116 -28.91 32.67 18.34
CA GLU A 116 -28.58 32.38 16.94
C GLU A 116 -27.29 31.56 16.78
N TYR A 117 -26.22 31.88 17.53
CA TYR A 117 -24.95 31.17 17.46
C TYR A 117 -25.08 29.74 18.00
N GLU A 118 -25.86 29.55 19.07
CA GLU A 118 -26.16 28.23 19.63
C GLU A 118 -27.05 27.41 18.66
N MET A 119 -28.04 28.03 18.01
CA MET A 119 -28.85 27.41 16.95
C MET A 119 -28.02 26.98 15.72
N ILE A 120 -27.10 27.83 15.24
CA ILE A 120 -26.18 27.51 14.14
C ILE A 120 -25.27 26.32 14.53
N PHE A 121 -24.79 26.30 15.78
CA PHE A 121 -24.00 25.16 16.28
C PHE A 121 -24.81 23.85 16.27
N PHE A 122 -26.05 23.83 16.78
CA PHE A 122 -26.88 22.62 16.81
C PHE A 122 -27.27 22.14 15.41
N LYS A 123 -27.73 23.04 14.53
CA LYS A 123 -28.03 22.70 13.12
C LYS A 123 -26.82 22.04 12.44
N ARG A 124 -25.61 22.57 12.67
CA ARG A 124 -24.39 22.02 12.06
C ARG A 124 -23.86 20.76 12.75
N LEU A 125 -24.14 20.58 14.03
CA LEU A 125 -23.89 19.34 14.76
C LEU A 125 -24.71 18.19 14.16
N ASP A 126 -25.97 18.46 13.80
CA ASP A 126 -26.87 17.50 13.17
C ASP A 126 -26.52 17.23 11.70
N ASP A 127 -26.14 18.24 10.91
CA ASP A 127 -25.56 18.02 9.56
C ASP A 127 -24.42 16.98 9.61
N GLU A 128 -23.51 17.16 10.58
CA GLU A 128 -22.34 16.30 10.78
C GLU A 128 -22.71 14.93 11.35
N PHE A 129 -23.74 14.84 12.21
CA PHE A 129 -24.26 13.58 12.73
C PHE A 129 -24.98 12.75 11.66
N ASN A 130 -25.90 13.35 10.91
CA ASN A 130 -26.63 12.69 9.82
C ASN A 130 -25.66 12.23 8.70
N LYS A 131 -24.60 13.00 8.40
CA LYS A 131 -23.50 12.59 7.51
C LYS A 131 -22.81 11.31 8.01
N VAL A 132 -22.39 11.28 9.27
CA VAL A 132 -21.73 10.11 9.88
C VAL A 132 -22.66 8.90 9.92
N LEU A 133 -23.91 9.09 10.32
CA LEU A 133 -24.94 8.05 10.42
C LEU A 133 -25.23 7.43 9.04
N THR A 134 -25.36 8.25 8.00
CA THR A 134 -25.63 7.81 6.62
C THR A 134 -24.45 7.01 6.05
N PHE A 135 -23.21 7.48 6.25
CA PHE A 135 -22.02 6.73 5.84
C PHE A 135 -21.89 5.40 6.61
N TYR A 136 -22.15 5.41 7.92
CA TYR A 136 -22.13 4.20 8.74
C TYR A 136 -23.15 3.17 8.25
N LYS A 137 -24.43 3.55 8.14
CA LYS A 137 -25.51 2.69 7.58
C LYS A 137 -25.12 2.08 6.23
N LYS A 138 -24.66 2.91 5.29
CA LYS A 138 -24.22 2.46 3.96
C LYS A 138 -23.06 1.45 4.03
N LYS A 139 -22.12 1.65 4.96
CA LYS A 139 -20.99 0.72 5.17
C LYS A 139 -21.38 -0.55 5.91
N VAL A 140 -22.31 -0.51 6.87
CA VAL A 140 -22.82 -1.74 7.52
C VAL A 140 -23.60 -2.59 6.51
N GLY A 141 -24.43 -1.99 5.66
CA GLY A 141 -25.10 -2.69 4.55
C GLY A 141 -24.11 -3.37 3.60
N GLN A 142 -23.03 -2.69 3.21
CA GLN A 142 -21.98 -3.27 2.37
C GLN A 142 -21.27 -4.47 3.03
N VAL A 143 -20.96 -4.40 4.34
CA VAL A 143 -20.33 -5.55 5.02
C VAL A 143 -21.30 -6.66 5.41
N LYS A 144 -22.62 -6.42 5.46
CA LYS A 144 -23.62 -7.50 5.55
C LYS A 144 -23.61 -8.34 4.28
N ALA A 145 -23.83 -7.71 3.12
CA ALA A 145 -23.79 -8.41 1.83
C ALA A 145 -22.45 -9.15 1.59
N GLU A 146 -21.31 -8.55 1.98
CA GLU A 146 -20.01 -9.23 1.92
C GLU A 146 -19.89 -10.40 2.92
N ALA A 147 -20.53 -10.35 4.09
CA ALA A 147 -20.59 -11.47 5.04
C ALA A 147 -21.48 -12.61 4.55
N ASP A 148 -22.63 -12.28 3.95
CA ASP A 148 -23.59 -13.27 3.47
C ASP A 148 -23.01 -14.02 2.26
N GLU A 149 -22.36 -13.30 1.33
CA GLU A 149 -21.58 -13.91 0.24
C GLU A 149 -20.40 -14.73 0.78
N LEU A 150 -19.63 -14.23 1.75
CA LEU A 150 -18.57 -15.03 2.39
C LEU A 150 -19.12 -16.27 3.13
N SER A 151 -20.39 -16.30 3.53
CA SER A 151 -21.04 -17.51 4.02
C SER A 151 -21.26 -18.50 2.87
N LYS A 152 -21.90 -18.08 1.76
CA LYS A 152 -22.05 -18.93 0.56
C LYS A 152 -20.71 -19.55 0.12
N GLN A 153 -19.65 -18.73 0.07
CA GLN A 153 -18.30 -19.17 -0.29
C GLN A 153 -17.73 -20.20 0.71
N MET A 154 -18.04 -20.06 2.00
CA MET A 154 -17.61 -20.97 3.04
C MET A 154 -18.35 -22.30 2.98
N ASP A 155 -19.64 -22.28 2.68
CA ASP A 155 -20.47 -23.48 2.55
C ASP A 155 -20.06 -24.30 1.31
N ALA A 156 -19.79 -23.65 0.18
CA ALA A 156 -19.17 -24.29 -0.99
C ALA A 156 -17.76 -24.86 -0.70
N LEU A 157 -16.92 -24.18 0.11
CA LEU A 157 -15.64 -24.74 0.54
C LEU A 157 -15.81 -25.99 1.42
N ILE A 158 -16.86 -26.05 2.25
CA ILE A 158 -17.18 -27.20 3.09
C ILE A 158 -17.66 -28.37 2.22
N ALA A 159 -18.55 -28.13 1.25
CA ALA A 159 -18.97 -29.13 0.27
C ALA A 159 -17.77 -29.69 -0.53
N LEU A 160 -16.89 -28.79 -1.02
CA LEU A 160 -15.67 -29.17 -1.76
C LEU A 160 -14.71 -30.02 -0.90
N ARG A 161 -14.54 -29.69 0.40
CA ARG A 161 -13.77 -30.54 1.33
C ARG A 161 -14.39 -31.93 1.45
N ILE A 162 -15.71 -32.02 1.66
CA ILE A 162 -16.42 -33.31 1.80
C ILE A 162 -16.25 -34.18 0.54
N MET A 163 -16.40 -33.60 -0.64
CA MET A 163 -16.26 -34.32 -1.92
C MET A 163 -14.82 -34.81 -2.18
N VAL A 164 -13.81 -34.02 -1.81
CA VAL A 164 -12.38 -34.39 -1.98
C VAL A 164 -11.89 -35.39 -0.92
N ASP A 165 -12.53 -35.42 0.26
CA ASP A 165 -12.20 -36.37 1.34
C ASP A 165 -13.07 -37.64 1.33
N LYS A 166 -14.17 -37.67 0.56
CA LYS A 166 -15.02 -38.86 0.32
C LYS A 166 -15.30 -39.08 -1.18
N PRO A 167 -14.48 -39.87 -1.89
CA PRO A 167 -14.64 -40.09 -3.33
C PRO A 167 -15.83 -40.96 -3.77
N SER A 168 -16.53 -41.64 -2.84
CA SER A 168 -17.41 -42.76 -3.18
C SER A 168 -18.76 -42.76 -2.45
N ILE A 169 -19.74 -42.08 -3.05
CA ILE A 169 -21.12 -42.58 -3.17
C ILE A 169 -21.52 -42.37 -4.64
N GLU A 170 -21.26 -43.38 -5.48
CA GLU A 170 -21.71 -43.33 -6.89
C GLU A 170 -23.22 -43.56 -6.97
N MET A 171 -23.86 -42.91 -7.95
CA MET A 171 -25.30 -43.00 -8.16
C MET A 171 -25.70 -44.33 -8.81
N HIS A 172 -25.97 -45.37 -8.00
CA HIS A 172 -26.76 -46.50 -8.45
C HIS A 172 -28.25 -46.13 -8.54
N SER A 173 -28.61 -45.44 -9.61
CA SER A 173 -30.00 -45.09 -9.94
C SER A 173 -30.45 -45.81 -11.23
N ALA A 174 -30.51 -47.14 -11.20
CA ALA A 174 -31.10 -47.96 -12.26
C ALA A 174 -31.59 -49.33 -11.74
N GLN A 175 -32.81 -49.71 -12.15
CA GLN A 175 -33.37 -51.07 -12.20
C GLN A 175 -33.48 -51.84 -10.86
N GLY A 176 -34.67 -51.77 -10.26
CA GLY A 176 -34.98 -52.33 -8.94
C GLY A 176 -35.35 -53.82 -8.88
N MET A 177 -35.73 -54.23 -7.67
CA MET A 177 -36.52 -55.43 -7.36
C MET A 177 -37.34 -55.20 -6.06
N ASP A 178 -38.11 -56.21 -5.64
CA ASP A 178 -39.32 -56.07 -4.83
C ASP A 178 -39.19 -55.66 -3.34
N PRO A 179 -40.31 -55.22 -2.68
CA PRO A 179 -40.27 -54.57 -1.38
C PRO A 179 -40.71 -55.47 -0.21
N GLU A 180 -39.79 -56.19 0.46
CA GLU A 180 -40.09 -56.77 1.78
C GLU A 180 -38.87 -56.95 2.70
N SER A 181 -38.76 -56.10 3.74
CA SER A 181 -38.13 -56.35 5.07
C SER A 181 -37.95 -55.01 5.83
N VAL A 182 -37.85 -55.06 7.17
CA VAL A 182 -37.90 -53.86 8.04
C VAL A 182 -36.86 -53.96 9.17
N VAL A 183 -36.53 -52.82 9.78
CA VAL A 183 -35.71 -52.61 11.00
C VAL A 183 -34.18 -52.88 10.85
N PRO A 184 -33.29 -52.38 11.75
CA PRO A 184 -32.33 -51.35 11.31
C PRO A 184 -30.85 -51.66 11.61
N LEU A 185 -29.92 -50.89 11.01
CA LEU A 185 -28.50 -50.93 11.39
C LEU A 185 -28.07 -49.70 12.22
N HIS A 186 -27.34 -50.00 13.30
CA HIS A 186 -26.97 -49.06 14.35
C HIS A 186 -25.76 -48.19 13.93
N LEU A 187 -25.90 -46.86 13.89
CA LEU A 187 -24.78 -45.96 13.59
C LEU A 187 -24.00 -45.60 14.86
N THR A 188 -22.92 -46.33 15.14
CA THR A 188 -22.08 -46.10 16.32
C THR A 188 -20.59 -46.12 16.00
N SER A 189 -19.87 -45.07 16.44
CA SER A 189 -18.42 -45.02 16.64
C SER A 189 -17.49 -45.39 15.46
N GLN A 190 -17.26 -44.45 14.53
CA GLN A 190 -15.95 -44.30 13.87
C GLN A 190 -15.70 -42.85 13.40
N LEU A 191 -15.25 -41.99 14.32
CA LEU A 191 -14.77 -40.63 14.01
C LEU A 191 -13.52 -40.27 14.83
N ARG A 192 -12.43 -41.03 14.66
CA ARG A 192 -11.09 -40.65 15.15
C ARG A 192 -9.96 -41.33 14.37
N SER A 193 -8.80 -40.65 14.33
CA SER A 193 -7.52 -41.04 13.70
C SER A 193 -7.61 -41.42 12.20
N HIS A 194 -6.88 -40.75 11.32
CA HIS A 194 -5.42 -40.86 11.36
C HIS A 194 -4.65 -39.55 11.59
N MET A 195 -3.46 -39.69 12.18
CA MET A 195 -2.45 -38.62 12.26
C MET A 195 -1.44 -38.78 11.13
N GLU A 196 -0.74 -37.69 10.80
CA GLU A 196 0.60 -37.75 10.22
C GLU A 196 1.54 -36.93 11.14
N VAL A 197 2.79 -37.37 11.25
CA VAL A 197 3.66 -37.09 12.40
C VAL A 197 4.34 -35.72 12.32
N ILE A 198 4.50 -35.07 13.47
CA ILE A 198 5.43 -33.94 13.64
C ILE A 198 6.74 -34.51 14.20
N GLN A 199 7.86 -34.22 13.53
CA GLN A 199 9.18 -34.49 14.07
C GLN A 199 9.56 -33.37 15.05
N GLU A 200 9.80 -33.73 16.30
CA GLU A 200 10.18 -32.79 17.36
C GLU A 200 11.68 -32.47 17.33
N VAL A 201 12.01 -31.24 17.73
CA VAL A 201 13.34 -30.86 18.20
C VAL A 201 13.10 -29.99 19.43
N GLU A 202 13.68 -30.39 20.55
CA GLU A 202 13.51 -29.75 21.85
C GLU A 202 14.13 -28.34 21.89
N MET A 203 13.68 -27.53 22.85
CA MET A 203 14.57 -26.85 23.80
C MET A 203 13.77 -26.55 25.07
N THR A 204 14.37 -26.85 26.22
CA THR A 204 13.72 -26.86 27.54
C THR A 204 13.66 -25.48 28.22
N SER A 205 12.70 -25.33 29.13
CA SER A 205 12.72 -24.38 30.26
C SER A 205 11.62 -24.77 31.27
N GLU A 206 11.97 -25.28 32.45
CA GLU A 206 11.11 -25.21 33.64
C GLU A 206 11.01 -23.74 34.15
N GLU A 207 10.25 -23.29 35.15
CA GLU A 207 9.41 -23.86 36.24
C GLU A 207 8.34 -22.74 36.59
N ILE A 208 7.39 -22.70 37.55
CA ILE A 208 6.92 -23.42 38.76
C ILE A 208 5.37 -23.61 38.64
N VAL A 209 4.77 -24.54 39.40
CA VAL A 209 3.31 -24.60 39.68
C VAL A 209 3.06 -24.67 41.19
N GLU A 210 2.08 -23.92 41.71
CA GLU A 210 1.34 -24.27 42.94
C GLU A 210 -0.17 -24.06 42.75
N ASN A 211 -0.97 -24.71 43.59
CA ASN A 211 -2.44 -24.75 43.51
C ASN A 211 -3.06 -23.59 44.36
N GLU A 212 -4.38 -23.41 44.55
CA GLU A 212 -5.39 -24.35 45.07
C GLU A 212 -6.79 -24.22 44.43
N SER A 213 -7.66 -25.18 44.75
CA SER A 213 -9.04 -25.31 44.27
C SER A 213 -10.07 -25.11 45.38
N THR A 214 -11.27 -24.58 45.06
CA THR A 214 -12.49 -24.91 45.83
C THR A 214 -13.76 -24.84 44.99
N SER A 215 -14.74 -25.68 45.34
CA SER A 215 -15.93 -25.96 44.53
C SER A 215 -17.09 -24.97 44.74
N GLY A 216 -17.86 -24.70 43.69
CA GLY A 216 -19.20 -24.11 43.75
C GLY A 216 -20.08 -24.58 42.58
N LYS A 217 -21.33 -24.99 42.85
CA LYS A 217 -22.27 -25.57 41.84
C LYS A 217 -23.39 -24.58 41.47
N ARG A 218 -24.08 -24.90 40.36
CA ARG A 218 -25.36 -24.33 39.86
C ARG A 218 -25.25 -22.95 39.18
N ASP A 219 -25.98 -22.65 38.09
CA ASP A 219 -26.84 -23.49 37.23
C ASP A 219 -26.64 -23.13 35.74
N ALA A 220 -26.86 -24.12 34.86
CA ALA A 220 -26.73 -23.96 33.41
C ALA A 220 -28.07 -24.23 32.71
N THR A 221 -28.85 -23.16 32.51
CA THR A 221 -30.14 -23.22 31.80
C THR A 221 -29.95 -23.77 30.39
N LYS A 222 -30.72 -24.80 30.01
CA LYS A 222 -30.68 -25.39 28.66
C LYS A 222 -31.02 -24.32 27.62
N MET A 223 -30.07 -24.01 26.75
CA MET A 223 -30.30 -23.26 25.52
C MET A 223 -30.20 -24.24 24.35
N ASN A 224 -31.25 -24.36 23.53
CA ASN A 224 -31.33 -25.41 22.51
C ASN A 224 -30.18 -25.31 21.49
N PRO A 225 -29.55 -26.43 21.11
CA PRO A 225 -28.59 -26.45 20.01
C PRO A 225 -29.34 -26.15 18.71
N MET A 226 -29.06 -25.00 18.10
CA MET A 226 -29.60 -24.63 16.80
C MET A 226 -29.17 -25.68 15.76
N SER A 227 -30.14 -26.33 15.12
CA SER A 227 -29.93 -27.52 14.28
C SER A 227 -29.06 -27.20 13.06
N PHE A 228 -27.81 -27.66 13.09
CA PHE A 228 -26.87 -27.51 11.98
C PHE A 228 -27.25 -28.50 10.86
N ARG A 229 -28.10 -28.08 9.91
CA ARG A 229 -28.21 -28.81 8.63
C ARG A 229 -26.84 -28.72 7.93
N PRO A 230 -26.25 -29.83 7.47
CA PRO A 230 -25.15 -29.75 6.52
C PRO A 230 -25.64 -29.10 5.23
N ALA A 231 -24.78 -28.34 4.56
CA ALA A 231 -25.09 -27.77 3.26
C ALA A 231 -25.29 -28.90 2.22
N PRO A 232 -26.32 -28.84 1.34
CA PRO A 232 -26.50 -29.81 0.26
C PRO A 232 -25.28 -29.85 -0.67
N VAL A 233 -24.92 -31.05 -1.14
CA VAL A 233 -23.83 -31.22 -2.12
C VAL A 233 -24.19 -30.58 -3.46
N GLU A 234 -25.49 -30.55 -3.79
CA GLU A 234 -26.16 -29.89 -4.93
C GLU A 234 -25.77 -28.42 -5.15
N ILE A 235 -25.21 -27.74 -4.14
CA ILE A 235 -24.66 -26.39 -4.28
C ILE A 235 -23.50 -26.37 -5.29
N LEU A 236 -22.72 -27.44 -5.39
CA LEU A 236 -21.56 -27.52 -6.30
C LEU A 236 -21.95 -27.58 -7.78
N ASP A 237 -23.13 -28.11 -8.12
CA ASP A 237 -23.58 -28.24 -9.51
C ASP A 237 -23.86 -26.88 -10.16
N ASN A 238 -24.16 -25.86 -9.35
CA ASN A 238 -24.42 -24.48 -9.75
C ASN A 238 -23.22 -23.54 -9.50
N VAL A 239 -22.04 -24.10 -9.19
CA VAL A 239 -20.84 -23.35 -8.79
C VAL A 239 -19.67 -23.58 -9.74
N LYS A 240 -19.25 -22.51 -10.42
CA LYS A 240 -18.02 -22.50 -11.23
C LYS A 240 -16.82 -22.09 -10.38
N ILE A 241 -15.81 -22.95 -10.30
CA ILE A 241 -14.53 -22.63 -9.64
C ILE A 241 -13.74 -21.64 -10.50
N ASN A 242 -13.66 -20.40 -10.05
CA ASN A 242 -13.09 -19.28 -10.81
C ASN A 242 -11.61 -19.04 -10.44
N ILE A 243 -10.76 -20.04 -10.72
CA ILE A 243 -9.30 -19.90 -10.59
C ILE A 243 -8.79 -19.15 -11.83
N GLU A 244 -8.51 -17.83 -11.68
CA GLU A 244 -7.79 -17.06 -12.71
C GLU A 244 -6.52 -17.82 -13.13
N PRO A 245 -6.33 -18.13 -14.43
CA PRO A 245 -5.19 -18.90 -14.90
C PRO A 245 -3.88 -18.13 -14.69
N ALA A 246 -3.16 -18.47 -13.62
CA ALA A 246 -1.95 -17.76 -13.17
C ALA A 246 -0.74 -17.84 -14.12
N THR A 247 -0.86 -18.55 -15.25
CA THR A 247 0.20 -18.72 -16.26
C THR A 247 -0.37 -18.72 -17.69
N PRO A 248 0.41 -18.28 -18.70
CA PRO A 248 -0.03 -18.31 -20.10
C PRO A 248 -0.41 -19.72 -20.57
N LEU A 249 0.31 -20.74 -20.09
CA LEU A 249 0.01 -22.15 -20.38
C LEU A 249 -1.39 -22.57 -19.90
N SER A 250 -1.86 -22.09 -18.75
CA SER A 250 -3.23 -22.37 -18.28
C SER A 250 -4.29 -21.62 -19.09
N THR A 251 -4.02 -20.39 -19.55
CA THR A 251 -4.93 -19.66 -20.44
C THR A 251 -5.05 -20.35 -21.80
N LEU A 252 -3.91 -20.71 -22.40
CA LEU A 252 -3.86 -21.42 -23.68
C LEU A 252 -4.52 -22.81 -23.58
N LYS A 253 -4.26 -23.53 -22.49
CA LYS A 253 -4.85 -24.85 -22.22
C LYS A 253 -6.36 -24.78 -21.98
N ASN A 254 -6.90 -23.70 -21.41
CA ASN A 254 -8.34 -23.49 -21.30
C ASN A 254 -8.99 -23.18 -22.66
N VAL A 255 -8.31 -22.42 -23.54
CA VAL A 255 -8.77 -22.18 -24.93
C VAL A 255 -8.76 -23.47 -25.76
N ILE A 256 -7.76 -24.35 -25.55
CA ILE A 256 -7.62 -25.63 -26.27
C ILE A 256 -8.52 -26.74 -25.70
N LYS A 257 -9.05 -26.58 -24.47
CA LYS A 257 -9.74 -27.65 -23.72
C LYS A 257 -11.15 -27.24 -23.28
N SER A 258 -11.95 -26.82 -24.25
CA SER A 258 -13.37 -26.44 -24.08
C SER A 258 -14.32 -27.61 -23.79
N SER A 259 -13.81 -28.85 -23.65
CA SER A 259 -14.58 -30.03 -23.27
C SER A 259 -13.86 -30.84 -22.18
N LYS A 260 -14.52 -30.97 -21.02
CA LYS A 260 -14.26 -31.97 -19.97
C LYS A 260 -15.43 -31.94 -18.97
N SER A 261 -16.38 -32.85 -19.16
CA SER A 261 -17.58 -33.03 -18.33
C SER A 261 -17.37 -34.11 -17.27
N ASP A 262 -16.36 -33.94 -16.41
CA ASP A 262 -16.04 -34.85 -15.30
C ASP A 262 -15.73 -34.04 -14.03
N LEU A 263 -16.55 -34.16 -12.98
CA LEU A 263 -16.46 -33.39 -11.73
C LEU A 263 -15.43 -33.95 -10.73
N SER A 264 -14.22 -34.26 -11.19
CA SER A 264 -13.10 -34.70 -10.32
C SER A 264 -12.27 -33.52 -9.80
N PHE A 265 -12.77 -32.77 -8.81
CA PHE A 265 -12.03 -31.66 -8.21
C PHE A 265 -10.72 -32.13 -7.55
N SER A 266 -9.60 -31.46 -7.84
CA SER A 266 -8.31 -31.87 -7.30
C SER A 266 -8.03 -31.32 -5.89
N ARG A 267 -7.25 -32.08 -5.11
CA ARG A 267 -6.64 -31.61 -3.84
C ARG A 267 -5.81 -30.33 -4.01
N GLN A 268 -5.35 -30.00 -5.23
CA GLN A 268 -4.62 -28.76 -5.49
C GLN A 268 -5.56 -27.55 -5.65
N GLU A 269 -6.76 -27.74 -6.19
CA GLU A 269 -7.78 -26.68 -6.33
C GLU A 269 -8.42 -26.38 -4.99
N LEU A 270 -8.74 -27.40 -4.19
CA LEU A 270 -9.18 -27.23 -2.79
C LEU A 270 -8.18 -26.38 -1.99
N ARG A 271 -6.87 -26.67 -2.06
CA ARG A 271 -5.82 -25.88 -1.38
C ARG A 271 -5.76 -24.41 -1.86
N LYS A 272 -6.04 -24.13 -3.14
CA LYS A 272 -6.10 -22.76 -3.68
C LYS A 272 -7.34 -22.01 -3.17
N ALA A 273 -8.51 -22.63 -3.25
CA ALA A 273 -9.76 -22.07 -2.74
C ALA A 273 -9.67 -21.79 -1.23
N GLU A 274 -9.03 -22.68 -0.48
CA GLU A 274 -8.75 -22.48 0.94
C GLU A 274 -7.82 -21.27 1.20
N GLU A 275 -6.70 -21.10 0.47
CA GLU A 275 -5.85 -19.89 0.63
C GLU A 275 -6.62 -18.61 0.23
N GLN A 276 -7.43 -18.64 -0.83
CA GLN A 276 -8.25 -17.49 -1.27
C GLN A 276 -9.28 -17.08 -0.22
N ILE A 277 -10.09 -18.01 0.30
CA ILE A 277 -11.10 -17.69 1.32
C ILE A 277 -10.42 -17.30 2.65
N ARG A 278 -9.33 -17.96 3.03
CA ARG A 278 -8.52 -17.57 4.20
C ARG A 278 -8.03 -16.12 4.09
N MET A 279 -7.60 -15.68 2.91
CA MET A 279 -7.22 -14.30 2.65
C MET A 279 -8.43 -13.35 2.68
N ALA A 280 -9.56 -13.73 2.08
CA ALA A 280 -10.79 -12.94 2.08
C ALA A 280 -11.31 -12.70 3.51
N PHE A 281 -11.35 -13.72 4.36
CA PHE A 281 -11.70 -13.59 5.79
C PHE A 281 -10.76 -12.62 6.54
N VAL A 282 -9.45 -12.63 6.25
CA VAL A 282 -8.47 -11.74 6.89
C VAL A 282 -8.63 -10.28 6.44
N GLU A 283 -8.96 -10.02 5.17
CA GLU A 283 -9.28 -8.66 4.71
C GLU A 283 -10.64 -8.18 5.21
N PHE A 284 -11.66 -9.04 5.19
CA PHE A 284 -13.01 -8.73 5.68
C PHE A 284 -13.03 -8.43 7.19
N TYR A 285 -12.28 -9.19 8.00
CA TYR A 285 -12.08 -8.89 9.40
C TYR A 285 -11.51 -7.48 9.65
N GLN A 286 -10.63 -7.01 8.76
CA GLN A 286 -10.04 -5.68 8.86
C GLN A 286 -11.03 -4.58 8.41
N LYS A 287 -11.90 -4.84 7.41
CA LYS A 287 -13.04 -3.97 7.07
C LYS A 287 -13.93 -3.73 8.28
N LEU A 288 -14.39 -4.82 8.93
CA LEU A 288 -15.23 -4.76 10.12
C LEU A 288 -14.53 -4.01 11.27
N ARG A 289 -13.23 -4.24 11.49
CA ARG A 289 -12.47 -3.55 12.54
C ARG A 289 -12.32 -2.05 12.28
N LEU A 290 -12.08 -1.61 11.05
CA LEU A 290 -12.06 -0.18 10.73
C LEU A 290 -13.45 0.45 10.89
N LEU A 291 -14.52 -0.25 10.51
CA LEU A 291 -15.89 0.24 10.66
C LEU A 291 -16.30 0.37 12.14
N LYS A 292 -15.91 -0.59 12.99
CA LYS A 292 -16.09 -0.51 14.46
C LYS A 292 -15.30 0.66 15.07
N ASN A 293 -14.06 0.88 14.62
CA ASN A 293 -13.27 2.04 15.05
C ASN A 293 -13.90 3.37 14.58
N TYR A 294 -14.50 3.41 13.39
CA TYR A 294 -15.15 4.60 12.83
C TYR A 294 -16.37 5.03 13.67
N SER A 295 -17.28 4.12 14.05
CA SER A 295 -18.39 4.46 14.96
C SER A 295 -17.85 4.98 16.30
N PHE A 296 -16.97 4.22 16.96
CA PHE A 296 -16.39 4.58 18.25
C PHE A 296 -15.72 5.96 18.25
N LEU A 297 -14.92 6.28 17.23
CA LEU A 297 -14.23 7.58 17.13
C LEU A 297 -15.20 8.75 16.94
N ASN A 298 -16.27 8.57 16.15
CA ASN A 298 -17.26 9.63 15.95
C ASN A 298 -18.13 9.83 17.20
N VAL A 299 -18.66 8.77 17.83
CA VAL A 299 -19.42 8.87 19.10
C VAL A 299 -18.56 9.53 20.19
N LEU A 300 -17.27 9.18 20.28
CA LEU A 300 -16.33 9.83 21.18
C LEU A 300 -16.07 11.30 20.85
N ALA A 301 -16.10 11.69 19.56
CA ALA A 301 -16.00 13.08 19.14
C ALA A 301 -17.27 13.88 19.50
N PHE A 302 -18.47 13.34 19.26
CA PHE A 302 -19.74 13.96 19.66
C PHE A 302 -19.80 14.16 21.18
N SER A 303 -19.45 13.14 21.98
CA SER A 303 -19.37 13.29 23.45
C SER A 303 -18.37 14.37 23.89
N LYS A 304 -17.28 14.58 23.14
CA LYS A 304 -16.26 15.61 23.45
C LYS A 304 -16.54 16.99 22.87
N ILE A 305 -17.46 17.14 21.91
CA ILE A 305 -17.92 18.45 21.44
C ILE A 305 -19.09 18.93 22.30
N MET A 306 -20.01 18.04 22.68
CA MET A 306 -21.10 18.38 23.61
C MET A 306 -20.57 18.71 25.01
N LYS A 307 -19.66 17.90 25.58
CA LYS A 307 -18.96 18.26 26.84
C LYS A 307 -18.03 19.48 26.73
N LYS A 308 -17.90 20.08 25.54
CA LYS A 308 -17.30 21.40 25.35
C LYS A 308 -18.35 22.51 25.27
N TYR A 309 -19.46 22.27 24.57
CA TYR A 309 -20.62 23.16 24.56
C TYR A 309 -21.10 23.43 25.99
N ASP A 310 -21.42 22.40 26.77
CA ASP A 310 -21.92 22.55 28.16
C ASP A 310 -20.97 23.37 29.04
N LYS A 311 -19.64 23.24 28.83
CA LYS A 311 -18.63 24.00 29.59
C LYS A 311 -18.46 25.46 29.12
N ILE A 312 -18.95 25.81 27.94
CA ILE A 312 -18.87 27.16 27.37
C ILE A 312 -20.17 27.93 27.58
N THR A 313 -21.32 27.26 27.48
CA THR A 313 -22.64 27.89 27.63
C THR A 313 -23.20 27.79 29.04
N SER A 314 -22.64 26.91 29.89
CA SER A 314 -23.17 26.47 31.20
C SER A 314 -24.52 25.74 31.13
N ARG A 315 -25.00 25.40 29.93
CA ARG A 315 -26.25 24.67 29.68
C ARG A 315 -26.02 23.15 29.66
N LYS A 316 -26.93 22.35 30.23
CA LYS A 316 -26.78 20.88 30.43
C LYS A 316 -27.11 20.02 29.18
N ALA A 317 -27.00 20.56 27.97
CA ALA A 317 -27.54 19.94 26.75
C ALA A 317 -26.85 18.62 26.34
N SER A 318 -25.64 18.33 26.83
CA SER A 318 -24.92 17.10 26.43
C SER A 318 -25.62 15.81 26.83
N LYS A 319 -26.49 15.81 27.86
CA LYS A 319 -27.26 14.63 28.26
C LYS A 319 -28.24 14.23 27.15
N SER A 320 -29.20 15.09 26.83
CA SER A 320 -30.27 14.80 25.86
C SER A 320 -29.72 14.51 24.47
N TYR A 321 -28.66 15.21 24.04
CA TYR A 321 -28.02 14.92 22.74
C TYR A 321 -27.30 13.56 22.71
N LEU A 322 -26.63 13.15 23.79
CA LEU A 322 -25.98 11.84 23.85
C LEU A 322 -26.99 10.70 23.99
N GLU A 323 -28.10 10.91 24.69
CA GLU A 323 -29.19 9.94 24.72
C GLU A 323 -29.79 9.70 23.31
N MET A 324 -29.87 10.72 22.45
CA MET A 324 -30.25 10.53 21.05
C MET A 324 -29.20 9.70 20.29
N ILE A 325 -27.91 9.99 20.44
CA ILE A 325 -26.83 9.24 19.78
C ILE A 325 -26.84 7.77 20.21
N ASP A 326 -27.02 7.49 21.49
CA ASP A 326 -27.04 6.12 22.04
C ASP A 326 -28.28 5.35 21.58
N LYS A 327 -29.44 6.02 21.43
CA LYS A 327 -30.66 5.45 20.82
C LYS A 327 -30.51 5.24 19.29
N SER A 328 -29.73 6.08 18.62
CA SER A 328 -29.50 6.00 17.16
C SER A 328 -28.78 4.72 16.72
N TYR A 329 -28.91 4.36 15.45
CA TYR A 329 -28.20 3.24 14.84
C TYR A 329 -26.64 3.38 14.87
N LEU A 330 -26.09 4.59 15.12
CA LEU A 330 -24.64 4.74 15.29
C LEU A 330 -24.15 4.21 16.65
N GLY A 331 -24.98 4.37 17.70
CA GLY A 331 -24.68 3.96 19.08
C GLY A 331 -25.20 2.56 19.43
N SER A 332 -26.42 2.21 19.00
CA SER A 332 -27.08 0.95 19.37
C SER A 332 -26.78 -0.26 18.46
N SER A 333 -26.12 -0.06 17.31
CA SER A 333 -25.91 -1.15 16.33
C SER A 333 -24.75 -2.08 16.68
N ASP A 334 -25.10 -3.17 17.39
CA ASP A 334 -24.23 -4.33 17.62
C ASP A 334 -23.88 -5.14 16.36
N GLU A 335 -24.45 -4.83 15.19
CA GLU A 335 -24.38 -5.68 14.00
C GLU A 335 -22.94 -5.96 13.56
N VAL A 336 -22.09 -4.92 13.54
CA VAL A 336 -20.65 -5.05 13.22
C VAL A 336 -19.92 -5.85 14.31
N ALA A 337 -20.33 -5.76 15.57
CA ALA A 337 -19.71 -6.53 16.65
C ALA A 337 -20.06 -8.04 16.54
N LYS A 338 -21.32 -8.36 16.25
CA LYS A 338 -21.82 -9.73 16.01
C LYS A 338 -21.17 -10.36 14.77
N LEU A 339 -20.98 -9.59 13.69
CA LEU A 339 -20.22 -10.04 12.51
C LEU A 339 -18.74 -10.32 12.84
N VAL A 340 -18.08 -9.46 13.62
CA VAL A 340 -16.69 -9.69 14.09
C VAL A 340 -16.58 -10.98 14.88
N GLU A 341 -17.51 -11.24 15.80
CA GLU A 341 -17.52 -12.46 16.62
C GLU A 341 -17.78 -13.72 15.80
N ARG A 342 -18.81 -13.71 14.94
CA ARG A 342 -19.12 -14.81 14.01
C ARG A 342 -17.91 -15.14 13.13
N LEU A 343 -17.19 -14.13 12.64
CA LEU A 343 -15.97 -14.30 11.85
C LEU A 343 -14.83 -14.90 12.68
N GLU A 344 -14.53 -14.38 13.88
CA GLU A 344 -13.50 -14.96 14.76
C GLU A 344 -13.77 -16.45 15.01
N VAL A 345 -15.00 -16.82 15.38
CA VAL A 345 -15.39 -18.22 15.65
C VAL A 345 -15.25 -19.09 14.41
N THR A 346 -15.83 -18.68 13.27
CA THR A 346 -15.82 -19.45 12.02
C THR A 346 -14.39 -19.67 11.52
N PHE A 347 -13.56 -18.62 11.54
CA PHE A 347 -12.18 -18.71 11.08
C PHE A 347 -11.32 -19.61 11.97
N ILE A 348 -11.44 -19.49 13.29
CA ILE A 348 -10.71 -20.31 14.26
C ILE A 348 -11.11 -21.79 14.13
N LYS A 349 -12.41 -22.08 13.93
CA LYS A 349 -12.93 -23.44 13.73
C LYS A 349 -12.39 -24.08 12.45
N HIS A 350 -12.50 -23.39 11.30
CA HIS A 350 -12.32 -24.03 9.98
C HIS A 350 -10.91 -23.92 9.35
N PHE A 351 -10.06 -22.96 9.78
CA PHE A 351 -8.69 -22.77 9.23
C PHE A 351 -7.55 -22.94 10.26
N VAL A 352 -7.90 -23.22 11.52
CA VAL A 352 -6.96 -23.21 12.66
C VAL A 352 -7.29 -24.23 13.76
N ASN A 353 -8.21 -25.15 13.50
CA ASN A 353 -8.56 -26.30 14.35
C ASN A 353 -8.79 -25.91 15.83
N GLY A 354 -9.52 -24.82 16.08
CA GLY A 354 -9.85 -24.35 17.42
C GLY A 354 -8.77 -23.48 18.11
N ASN A 355 -7.53 -23.41 17.58
CA ASN A 355 -6.45 -22.68 18.25
C ASN A 355 -6.62 -21.15 18.13
N ARG A 356 -7.30 -20.55 19.11
CA ARG A 356 -7.56 -19.10 19.17
C ARG A 356 -6.29 -18.25 19.10
N ARG A 357 -5.16 -18.66 19.71
CA ARG A 357 -3.90 -17.89 19.68
C ARG A 357 -3.33 -17.79 18.25
N LYS A 358 -3.33 -18.90 17.50
CA LYS A 358 -2.88 -18.98 16.09
C LYS A 358 -3.87 -18.30 15.14
N GLY A 359 -5.17 -18.38 15.43
CA GLY A 359 -6.23 -17.71 14.65
C GLY A 359 -6.19 -16.19 14.81
N MET A 360 -6.16 -15.68 16.04
CA MET A 360 -6.07 -14.24 16.30
C MET A 360 -4.76 -13.63 15.78
N LYS A 361 -3.65 -14.38 15.77
CA LYS A 361 -2.39 -13.96 15.13
C LYS A 361 -2.51 -13.84 13.59
N SER A 362 -3.43 -14.60 12.98
CA SER A 362 -3.71 -14.54 11.53
C SER A 362 -4.69 -13.41 11.19
N LEU A 363 -5.79 -13.25 11.95
CA LEU A 363 -6.80 -12.18 11.76
C LEU A 363 -6.30 -10.79 12.17
N ARG A 364 -5.36 -10.70 13.12
CA ARG A 364 -4.71 -9.45 13.54
C ARG A 364 -3.20 -9.50 13.27
N PRO A 365 -2.74 -9.39 12.01
CA PRO A 365 -1.31 -9.30 11.70
C PRO A 365 -0.67 -8.14 12.47
N GLN A 366 0.29 -8.46 13.34
CA GLN A 366 0.98 -7.45 14.13
C GLN A 366 1.91 -6.64 13.21
N ALA A 367 1.93 -5.31 13.40
CA ALA A 367 2.94 -4.47 12.78
C ALA A 367 4.33 -4.94 13.21
N LYS A 368 5.23 -5.20 12.25
CA LYS A 368 6.63 -5.54 12.54
C LYS A 368 7.22 -4.42 13.40
N LYS A 369 7.69 -4.76 14.61
CA LYS A 369 8.49 -3.85 15.44
C LYS A 369 9.77 -3.50 14.67
N ASP A 370 10.08 -2.22 14.55
CA ASP A 370 11.32 -1.75 13.94
C ASP A 370 12.51 -2.25 14.78
N THR A 371 13.40 -3.06 14.19
CA THR A 371 14.54 -3.65 14.92
C THR A 371 15.68 -2.64 15.07
N HIS A 372 16.11 -2.34 16.30
CA HIS A 372 17.20 -1.40 16.58
C HIS A 372 18.49 -1.70 15.79
N ARG A 373 18.82 -2.99 15.60
CA ARG A 373 19.95 -3.46 14.76
C ARG A 373 19.94 -2.86 13.35
N VAL A 374 18.76 -2.73 12.71
CA VAL A 374 18.65 -2.16 11.35
C VAL A 374 19.12 -0.71 11.34
N THR A 375 18.70 0.09 12.32
CA THR A 375 19.13 1.50 12.44
C THR A 375 20.63 1.62 12.70
N PHE A 376 21.20 0.76 13.54
CA PHE A 376 22.63 0.73 13.84
C PHE A 376 23.47 0.42 12.59
N PHE A 377 23.22 -0.72 11.92
CA PHE A 377 23.99 -1.09 10.72
C PHE A 377 23.78 -0.10 9.56
N MET A 378 22.57 0.44 9.39
CA MET A 378 22.27 1.49 8.40
C MET A 378 23.15 2.72 8.63
N GLY A 379 23.23 3.19 9.88
CA GLY A 379 24.07 4.32 10.29
C GLY A 379 25.55 4.04 10.07
N MET A 380 26.06 2.92 10.60
CA MET A 380 27.46 2.50 10.47
C MET A 380 27.89 2.42 8.99
N PHE A 381 27.14 1.69 8.14
CA PHE A 381 27.46 1.57 6.73
C PHE A 381 27.39 2.92 5.98
N SER A 382 26.49 3.83 6.38
CA SER A 382 26.44 5.19 5.80
C SER A 382 27.64 6.04 6.20
N GLY A 383 28.09 5.97 7.46
CA GLY A 383 29.30 6.65 7.94
C GLY A 383 30.56 6.12 7.25
N CYS A 384 30.72 4.79 7.15
CA CYS A 384 31.81 4.17 6.40
C CYS A 384 31.78 4.53 4.92
N SER A 385 30.60 4.62 4.28
CA SER A 385 30.47 5.07 2.89
C SER A 385 30.95 6.51 2.72
N ILE A 386 30.59 7.43 3.62
CA ILE A 386 31.06 8.82 3.58
C ILE A 386 32.58 8.90 3.76
N ALA A 387 33.14 8.13 4.70
CA ALA A 387 34.58 8.05 4.92
C ALA A 387 35.32 7.50 3.68
N LEU A 388 34.76 6.51 2.98
CA LEU A 388 35.33 5.97 1.74
C LEU A 388 35.25 6.97 0.57
N VAL A 389 34.16 7.74 0.44
CA VAL A 389 34.11 8.85 -0.55
C VAL A 389 35.20 9.88 -0.27
N ALA A 390 35.44 10.22 0.99
CA ALA A 390 36.54 11.10 1.38
C ALA A 390 37.91 10.48 1.05
N ALA A 391 38.13 9.20 1.38
CA ALA A 391 39.37 8.48 1.08
C ALA A 391 39.66 8.40 -0.43
N ILE A 392 38.66 8.07 -1.26
CA ILE A 392 38.78 8.08 -2.73
C ILE A 392 39.09 9.49 -3.24
N THR A 393 38.45 10.53 -2.69
CA THR A 393 38.71 11.93 -3.05
C THR A 393 40.14 12.36 -2.70
N VAL A 394 40.67 11.91 -1.56
CA VAL A 394 42.06 12.13 -1.16
C VAL A 394 43.02 11.36 -2.08
N ALA A 395 42.76 10.08 -2.37
CA ALA A 395 43.60 9.27 -3.26
C ALA A 395 43.69 9.86 -4.68
N ILE A 396 42.56 10.27 -5.27
CA ILE A 396 42.51 10.91 -6.59
C ILE A 396 43.35 12.20 -6.64
N ARG A 397 43.32 12.99 -5.56
CA ARG A 397 44.10 14.24 -5.45
C ARG A 397 45.58 13.98 -5.19
N ALA A 398 45.91 13.12 -4.22
CA ALA A 398 47.29 12.83 -3.82
C ALA A 398 48.08 12.10 -4.94
N GLY A 399 47.40 11.29 -5.76
CA GLY A 399 47.99 10.63 -6.93
C GLY A 399 47.99 11.47 -8.22
N ASN A 400 47.52 12.72 -8.20
CA ASN A 400 47.33 13.57 -9.39
C ASN A 400 46.60 12.87 -10.57
N LEU A 401 45.67 11.96 -10.25
CA LEU A 401 44.99 11.08 -11.22
C LEU A 401 44.10 11.83 -12.23
N LEU A 402 43.81 13.11 -11.99
CA LEU A 402 43.09 13.99 -12.92
C LEU A 402 43.96 14.52 -14.07
N GLU A 403 45.29 14.45 -13.91
CA GLU A 403 46.31 14.93 -14.86
C GLU A 403 47.18 13.79 -15.42
N HIS A 404 47.01 12.57 -14.91
CA HIS A 404 47.73 11.38 -15.38
C HIS A 404 47.38 11.02 -16.84
N LYS A 405 48.38 10.60 -17.62
CA LYS A 405 48.24 10.34 -19.07
C LYS A 405 47.15 9.30 -19.38
N ASP A 406 47.05 8.26 -18.56
CA ASP A 406 46.12 7.14 -18.76
C ASP A 406 44.69 7.41 -18.27
N ARG A 407 44.40 8.63 -17.79
CA ARG A 407 43.07 9.05 -17.29
C ARG A 407 41.94 8.72 -18.27
N GLY A 408 42.16 8.92 -19.58
CA GLY A 408 41.15 8.61 -20.60
C GLY A 408 40.74 7.14 -20.58
N GLN A 409 41.73 6.23 -20.59
CA GLN A 409 41.48 4.79 -20.52
C GLN A 409 40.75 4.39 -19.22
N TYR A 410 41.13 4.95 -18.07
CA TYR A 410 40.39 4.68 -16.83
C TYR A 410 38.94 5.18 -16.88
N MET A 411 38.72 6.37 -17.45
CA MET A 411 37.39 6.99 -17.57
C MET A 411 36.47 6.34 -18.61
N ASP A 412 37.03 5.71 -19.65
CA ASP A 412 36.26 4.95 -20.65
C ASP A 412 36.02 3.49 -20.24
N ASN A 413 36.91 2.90 -19.45
CA ASN A 413 36.91 1.46 -19.18
C ASN A 413 36.45 1.11 -17.76
N ILE A 414 36.98 1.77 -16.73
CA ILE A 414 36.72 1.41 -15.32
C ILE A 414 35.55 2.21 -14.74
N PHE A 415 35.51 3.52 -15.01
CA PHE A 415 34.46 4.41 -14.51
C PHE A 415 33.01 3.97 -14.88
N PRO A 416 32.69 3.48 -16.10
CA PRO A 416 31.34 3.03 -16.44
C PRO A 416 30.91 1.74 -15.71
N LEU A 417 31.87 0.92 -15.26
CA LEU A 417 31.62 -0.31 -14.50
C LEU A 417 31.18 0.00 -13.07
N TYR A 418 31.86 0.92 -12.39
CA TYR A 418 31.48 1.37 -11.05
C TYR A 418 30.24 2.28 -11.05
N SER A 419 30.02 3.05 -12.13
CA SER A 419 28.83 3.90 -12.30
C SER A 419 27.52 3.13 -12.17
N LEU A 420 27.49 1.85 -12.58
CA LEU A 420 26.34 0.94 -12.41
C LEU A 420 25.85 0.88 -10.95
N PHE A 421 26.78 0.69 -10.00
CA PHE A 421 26.44 0.64 -8.58
C PHE A 421 25.96 2.01 -8.07
N GLY A 422 26.54 3.11 -8.58
CA GLY A 422 26.08 4.47 -8.31
C GLY A 422 24.61 4.67 -8.70
N TYR A 423 24.21 4.27 -9.92
CA TYR A 423 22.82 4.36 -10.38
C TYR A 423 21.86 3.52 -9.52
N ILE A 424 22.26 2.30 -9.15
CA ILE A 424 21.45 1.39 -8.32
C ILE A 424 21.30 1.93 -6.90
N VAL A 425 22.38 2.39 -6.27
CA VAL A 425 22.35 2.99 -4.92
C VAL A 425 21.51 4.26 -4.91
N LEU A 426 21.71 5.17 -5.88
CA LEU A 426 20.93 6.41 -5.98
C LEU A 426 19.42 6.12 -6.14
N HIS A 427 19.05 5.15 -6.97
CA HIS A 427 17.66 4.76 -7.14
C HIS A 427 17.07 4.12 -5.87
N MET A 428 17.83 3.29 -5.15
CA MET A 428 17.41 2.77 -3.85
C MET A 428 17.26 3.87 -2.79
N LEU A 429 18.13 4.89 -2.77
CA LEU A 429 18.00 6.04 -1.89
C LEU A 429 16.74 6.86 -2.21
N MET A 430 16.45 7.11 -3.50
CA MET A 430 15.21 7.78 -3.91
C MET A 430 13.96 6.94 -3.60
N TYR A 431 14.00 5.61 -3.75
CA TYR A 431 12.90 4.75 -3.34
C TYR A 431 12.71 4.73 -1.81
N ALA A 432 13.79 4.74 -1.03
CA ALA A 432 13.73 4.85 0.43
C ALA A 432 13.14 6.20 0.88
N GLY A 433 13.54 7.30 0.24
CA GLY A 433 12.94 8.63 0.45
C GLY A 433 11.45 8.65 0.16
N ASN A 434 11.04 8.06 -0.97
CA ASN A 434 9.62 7.86 -1.31
C ASN A 434 8.86 7.09 -0.22
N VAL A 435 9.34 5.91 0.19
CA VAL A 435 8.71 5.11 1.25
C VAL A 435 8.66 5.85 2.60
N TYR A 436 9.67 6.67 2.90
CA TYR A 436 9.65 7.56 4.07
C TYR A 436 8.54 8.62 3.97
N TYR A 437 8.47 9.36 2.86
CA TYR A 437 7.46 10.40 2.67
C TYR A 437 6.04 9.82 2.58
N TRP A 438 5.82 8.70 1.88
CA TRP A 438 4.54 7.98 1.87
C TRP A 438 4.11 7.59 3.30
N LYS A 439 5.02 7.03 4.11
CA LYS A 439 4.76 6.73 5.53
C LYS A 439 4.49 8.00 6.37
N ARG A 440 5.18 9.11 6.07
CA ARG A 440 5.06 10.40 6.78
C ARG A 440 3.77 11.15 6.47
N PHE A 441 3.25 11.03 5.25
CA PHE A 441 2.00 11.62 4.78
C PHE A 441 0.81 10.64 4.77
N ARG A 442 1.00 9.40 5.23
CA ARG A 442 -0.04 8.36 5.35
C ARG A 442 -0.63 7.89 4.01
N VAL A 443 0.15 7.96 2.94
CA VAL A 443 -0.16 7.30 1.66
C VAL A 443 -0.18 5.78 1.88
N ASN A 444 -1.25 5.12 1.48
CA ASN A 444 -1.44 3.67 1.68
C ASN A 444 -0.69 2.85 0.61
N TYR A 445 0.62 3.11 0.46
CA TYR A 445 1.46 2.47 -0.55
C TYR A 445 1.44 0.92 -0.52
N PRO A 446 1.28 0.21 0.62
CA PRO A 446 1.21 -1.25 0.60
C PRO A 446 -0.08 -1.78 -0.03
N PHE A 447 -1.20 -1.06 0.13
CA PHE A 447 -2.45 -1.37 -0.57
C PHE A 447 -2.31 -1.08 -2.08
N ILE A 448 -1.77 0.08 -2.44
CA ILE A 448 -1.52 0.50 -3.84
C ILE A 448 -0.65 -0.52 -4.58
N PHE A 449 0.50 -0.90 -4.03
CA PHE A 449 1.37 -1.94 -4.62
C PHE A 449 0.85 -3.38 -4.42
N GLY A 450 -0.25 -3.58 -3.70
CA GLY A 450 -0.83 -4.91 -3.45
C GLY A 450 0.09 -5.87 -2.68
N PHE A 451 0.97 -5.36 -1.81
CA PHE A 451 1.89 -6.17 -1.02
C PHE A 451 1.12 -7.08 -0.03
N LYS A 452 1.53 -8.36 0.11
CA LYS A 452 1.02 -9.22 1.20
C LYS A 452 1.32 -8.55 2.55
N GLN A 453 0.38 -8.66 3.49
CA GLN A 453 0.43 -7.86 4.73
C GLN A 453 1.70 -8.16 5.55
N GLY A 454 2.49 -7.12 5.81
CA GLY A 454 3.77 -7.25 6.51
C GLY A 454 4.97 -7.69 5.65
N THR A 455 4.83 -7.92 4.33
CA THR A 455 5.97 -8.18 3.43
C THR A 455 6.56 -6.92 2.80
N ALA A 456 5.89 -5.77 2.92
CA ALA A 456 6.41 -4.47 2.49
C ALA A 456 7.70 -4.10 3.25
N LEU A 457 8.70 -3.56 2.53
CA LEU A 457 9.94 -3.05 3.13
C LEU A 457 9.71 -1.66 3.73
N GLY A 458 10.17 -1.45 4.96
CA GLY A 458 10.23 -0.11 5.55
C GLY A 458 11.44 0.68 5.01
N TYR A 459 11.33 2.00 4.94
CA TYR A 459 12.40 2.87 4.41
C TYR A 459 13.79 2.59 5.03
N ARG A 460 13.89 2.35 6.36
CA ARG A 460 15.17 1.99 7.01
C ARG A 460 15.79 0.68 6.49
N GLN A 461 14.97 -0.27 6.03
CA GLN A 461 15.43 -1.53 5.46
C GLN A 461 15.96 -1.31 4.04
N VAL A 462 15.32 -0.45 3.25
CA VAL A 462 15.83 -0.02 1.94
C VAL A 462 17.13 0.78 2.11
N LEU A 463 17.20 1.70 3.07
CA LEU A 463 18.43 2.46 3.38
C LEU A 463 19.57 1.53 3.82
N LEU A 464 19.32 0.49 4.61
CA LEU A 464 20.32 -0.50 5.00
C LEU A 464 20.90 -1.25 3.79
N LEU A 465 20.06 -1.60 2.80
CA LEU A 465 20.51 -2.24 1.56
C LEU A 465 21.28 -1.25 0.67
N ALA A 466 20.83 0.00 0.60
CA ALA A 466 21.49 1.05 -0.16
C ALA A 466 22.88 1.40 0.42
N SER A 467 23.00 1.59 1.74
CA SER A 467 24.28 1.87 2.39
C SER A 467 25.19 0.65 2.45
N GLY A 468 24.65 -0.57 2.55
CA GLY A 468 25.43 -1.81 2.42
C GLY A 468 26.03 -1.98 1.01
N LEU A 469 25.23 -1.77 -0.05
CA LEU A 469 25.75 -1.81 -1.42
C LEU A 469 26.72 -0.66 -1.71
N SER A 470 26.43 0.54 -1.20
CA SER A 470 27.33 1.70 -1.30
C SER A 470 28.69 1.42 -0.64
N LEU A 471 28.69 0.84 0.56
CA LEU A 471 29.89 0.48 1.29
C LEU A 471 30.74 -0.53 0.49
N LEU A 472 30.12 -1.59 -0.03
CA LEU A 472 30.83 -2.59 -0.84
C LEU A 472 31.37 -2.01 -2.15
N ALA A 473 30.58 -1.22 -2.87
CA ALA A 473 30.99 -0.61 -4.13
C ALA A 473 32.12 0.42 -3.96
N LEU A 474 32.06 1.24 -2.90
CA LEU A 474 33.10 2.23 -2.58
C LEU A 474 34.37 1.58 -2.04
N ALA A 475 34.27 0.55 -1.20
CA ALA A 475 35.43 -0.20 -0.73
C ALA A 475 36.15 -0.87 -1.90
N ALA A 476 35.40 -1.52 -2.80
CA ALA A 476 35.93 -2.12 -4.02
C ALA A 476 36.52 -1.09 -4.99
N ALA A 477 35.97 0.12 -5.10
CA ALA A 477 36.52 1.19 -5.92
C ALA A 477 37.83 1.74 -5.32
N LEU A 478 37.91 1.87 -3.99
CA LEU A 478 39.13 2.29 -3.30
C LEU A 478 40.22 1.22 -3.41
N SER A 479 39.90 -0.06 -3.16
CA SER A 479 40.85 -1.16 -3.32
C SER A 479 41.35 -1.32 -4.76
N HIS A 480 40.48 -1.13 -5.76
CA HIS A 480 40.91 -1.12 -7.15
C HIS A 480 41.87 0.04 -7.44
N LEU A 481 41.59 1.25 -6.92
CA LEU A 481 42.46 2.40 -7.14
C LEU A 481 43.82 2.25 -6.42
N ASP A 482 43.81 1.73 -5.19
CA ASP A 482 45.00 1.44 -4.39
C ASP A 482 45.89 0.38 -5.07
N MET A 483 45.29 -0.71 -5.55
CA MET A 483 45.99 -1.78 -6.28
C MET A 483 46.48 -1.38 -7.68
N ASP A 484 45.91 -0.34 -8.30
CA ASP A 484 46.38 0.25 -9.57
C ASP A 484 47.61 1.16 -9.34
N MET A 485 47.69 1.78 -8.16
CA MET A 485 48.73 2.74 -7.79
C MET A 485 49.98 2.10 -7.14
N ASP A 486 49.86 1.04 -6.34
CA ASP A 486 51.02 0.39 -5.72
C ASP A 486 51.83 -0.42 -6.77
N PRO A 487 53.13 -0.11 -7.01
CA PRO A 487 53.96 -0.90 -7.92
C PRO A 487 54.14 -2.38 -7.50
N LYS A 488 53.89 -2.74 -6.23
CA LYS A 488 53.95 -4.13 -5.75
C LYS A 488 52.74 -4.96 -6.20
N THR A 489 51.55 -4.36 -6.27
CA THR A 489 50.30 -5.06 -6.63
C THR A 489 50.14 -5.29 -8.12
N ARG A 490 51.02 -4.74 -8.97
CA ARG A 490 51.06 -5.00 -10.43
C ARG A 490 51.06 -6.49 -10.81
N LYS A 491 51.64 -7.36 -9.96
CA LYS A 491 51.58 -8.83 -10.15
C LYS A 491 50.15 -9.41 -10.11
N PHE A 492 49.20 -8.65 -9.58
CA PHE A 492 47.79 -9.00 -9.43
C PHE A 492 46.86 -8.12 -10.30
N GLU A 493 47.38 -7.40 -11.30
CA GLU A 493 46.62 -6.56 -12.24
C GLU A 493 45.34 -7.26 -12.78
N THR A 494 45.48 -8.52 -13.21
CA THR A 494 44.34 -9.32 -13.69
C THR A 494 43.25 -9.62 -12.65
N LEU A 495 43.58 -9.56 -11.35
CA LEU A 495 42.64 -9.69 -10.24
C LEU A 495 42.04 -8.32 -9.88
N THR A 496 42.81 -7.23 -9.95
CA THR A 496 42.31 -5.85 -9.82
C THR A 496 41.18 -5.58 -10.80
N GLU A 497 41.41 -5.90 -12.08
CA GLU A 497 40.41 -5.74 -13.15
C GLU A 497 39.14 -6.59 -12.94
N LEU A 498 39.18 -7.68 -12.16
CA LEU A 498 38.03 -8.53 -11.90
C LEU A 498 37.16 -8.07 -10.71
N ILE A 499 37.62 -7.08 -9.93
CA ILE A 499 36.88 -6.54 -8.76
C ILE A 499 35.45 -6.06 -9.13
N PRO A 500 35.23 -5.27 -10.21
CA PRO A 500 33.88 -4.83 -10.59
C PRO A 500 32.98 -6.00 -11.01
N LEU A 501 33.53 -6.98 -11.73
CA LEU A 501 32.80 -8.18 -12.14
C LEU A 501 32.36 -9.03 -10.94
N ALA A 502 33.26 -9.22 -9.97
CA ALA A 502 32.96 -9.96 -8.74
C ALA A 502 31.77 -9.34 -7.98
N LEU A 503 31.70 -8.01 -7.88
CA LEU A 503 30.55 -7.31 -7.29
C LEU A 503 29.25 -7.54 -8.06
N VAL A 504 29.26 -7.50 -9.40
CA VAL A 504 28.07 -7.80 -10.22
C VAL A 504 27.62 -9.25 -10.03
N ILE A 505 28.54 -10.21 -10.01
CA ILE A 505 28.23 -11.62 -9.76
C ILE A 505 27.59 -11.80 -8.37
N VAL A 506 28.17 -11.21 -7.33
CA VAL A 506 27.60 -11.24 -5.97
C VAL A 506 26.20 -10.62 -5.91
N LEU A 507 25.98 -9.50 -6.60
CA LEU A 507 24.66 -8.85 -6.67
C LEU A 507 23.63 -9.74 -7.37
N ILE A 508 23.98 -10.35 -8.51
CA ILE A 508 23.12 -11.30 -9.24
C ILE A 508 22.79 -12.51 -8.36
N LEU A 509 23.79 -13.13 -7.74
CA LEU A 509 23.60 -14.26 -6.82
C LEU A 509 22.66 -13.88 -5.67
N ILE A 510 22.81 -12.70 -5.07
CA ILE A 510 21.91 -12.19 -4.02
C ILE A 510 20.48 -11.99 -4.53
N ILE A 511 20.29 -11.50 -5.76
CA ILE A 511 18.97 -11.25 -6.37
C ILE A 511 18.22 -12.58 -6.61
N PHE A 512 18.87 -13.56 -7.25
CA PHE A 512 18.25 -14.82 -7.65
C PHE A 512 18.26 -15.91 -6.55
N CYS A 513 18.98 -15.70 -5.44
CA CYS A 513 19.06 -16.66 -4.34
C CYS A 513 17.67 -17.15 -3.86
N PRO A 514 17.40 -18.47 -3.82
CA PRO A 514 16.13 -19.02 -3.33
C PRO A 514 16.04 -19.08 -1.81
N LEU A 515 17.16 -18.99 -1.08
CA LEU A 515 17.22 -19.07 0.38
C LEU A 515 16.64 -17.81 1.05
N ASN A 516 16.27 -17.91 2.33
CA ASN A 516 15.68 -16.81 3.11
C ASN A 516 16.71 -15.72 3.55
N ILE A 517 17.75 -15.52 2.75
CA ILE A 517 18.74 -14.44 2.86
C ILE A 517 18.11 -13.17 2.28
N ILE A 518 18.49 -11.99 2.81
CA ILE A 518 18.17 -10.63 2.27
C ILE A 518 16.74 -10.51 1.68
N TYR A 519 15.75 -10.45 2.58
CA TYR A 519 14.36 -10.10 2.27
C TYR A 519 13.73 -10.86 1.08
N ARG A 520 13.87 -12.20 1.05
CA ARG A 520 13.38 -13.10 -0.02
C ARG A 520 12.04 -12.69 -0.66
N SER A 521 11.01 -12.37 0.14
CA SER A 521 9.68 -11.97 -0.39
C SER A 521 9.72 -10.77 -1.34
N SER A 522 10.62 -9.82 -1.10
CA SER A 522 10.76 -8.59 -1.88
C SER A 522 11.60 -8.82 -3.14
N ARG A 523 12.61 -9.71 -3.09
CA ARG A 523 13.35 -10.15 -4.30
C ARG A 523 12.45 -10.92 -5.26
N PHE A 524 11.68 -11.89 -4.75
CA PHE A 524 10.74 -12.66 -5.57
C PHE A 524 9.59 -11.79 -6.12
N PHE A 525 9.18 -10.73 -5.42
CA PHE A 525 8.28 -9.71 -5.96
C PHE A 525 8.93 -8.96 -7.14
N LEU A 526 10.13 -8.41 -6.95
CA LEU A 526 10.86 -7.69 -8.00
C LEU A 526 11.10 -8.57 -9.24
N LEU A 527 11.55 -9.81 -9.06
CA LEU A 527 11.76 -10.78 -10.15
C LEU A 527 10.46 -11.09 -10.90
N ARG A 528 9.34 -11.28 -10.18
CA ARG A 528 8.03 -11.53 -10.81
C ARG A 528 7.57 -10.32 -11.64
N THR A 529 7.63 -9.12 -11.08
CA THR A 529 7.24 -7.89 -11.77
C THR A 529 8.17 -7.61 -12.97
N ALA A 530 9.48 -7.84 -12.83
CA ALA A 530 10.42 -7.74 -13.96
C ALA A 530 10.08 -8.76 -15.07
N TRP A 531 9.75 -10.00 -14.71
CA TRP A 531 9.29 -11.02 -15.66
C TRP A 531 7.97 -10.62 -16.35
N HIS A 532 7.00 -10.08 -15.61
CA HIS A 532 5.78 -9.52 -16.21
C HIS A 532 6.10 -8.37 -17.20
N CYS A 533 7.09 -7.52 -16.92
CA CYS A 533 7.49 -6.43 -17.83
C CYS A 533 8.17 -6.94 -19.11
N LEU A 534 9.01 -7.97 -19.02
CA LEU A 534 9.64 -8.61 -20.19
C LEU A 534 8.61 -9.38 -21.03
N CYS A 535 7.71 -10.11 -20.37
CA CYS A 535 6.64 -10.88 -20.99
C CYS A 535 5.30 -10.12 -21.04
N ALA A 536 5.34 -8.79 -21.21
CA ALA A 536 4.18 -7.89 -21.15
C ALA A 536 2.92 -8.32 -21.95
N PRO A 537 2.99 -8.90 -23.16
CA PRO A 537 1.78 -9.29 -23.89
C PRO A 537 1.09 -10.56 -23.33
N LEU A 538 1.77 -11.30 -22.44
CA LEU A 538 1.34 -12.61 -21.92
C LEU A 538 0.71 -12.55 -20.52
N TYR A 539 0.77 -11.41 -19.84
CA TYR A 539 0.30 -11.23 -18.47
C TYR A 539 -0.60 -9.99 -18.33
N LYS A 540 -1.66 -10.11 -17.53
CA LYS A 540 -2.56 -9.01 -17.13
C LYS A 540 -1.76 -7.95 -16.37
N VAL A 541 -1.67 -6.74 -16.93
CA VAL A 541 -0.79 -5.67 -16.42
C VAL A 541 -1.33 -5.09 -15.12
N THR A 542 -0.58 -5.20 -14.03
CA THR A 542 -0.99 -4.70 -12.70
C THR A 542 -0.30 -3.39 -12.30
N LEU A 543 -0.77 -2.76 -11.22
CA LEU A 543 -0.26 -1.46 -10.74
C LEU A 543 1.27 -1.47 -10.48
N PRO A 544 1.87 -2.52 -9.86
CA PRO A 544 3.33 -2.65 -9.79
C PRO A 544 4.05 -2.77 -11.14
N ASP A 545 3.45 -3.45 -12.13
CA ASP A 545 4.12 -3.80 -13.39
C ASP A 545 4.35 -2.55 -14.27
N PHE A 546 3.39 -1.62 -14.29
CA PHE A 546 3.61 -0.34 -14.98
C PHE A 546 4.63 0.54 -14.24
N ILE A 547 4.56 0.60 -12.90
CA ILE A 547 5.47 1.45 -12.10
C ILE A 547 6.91 0.96 -12.25
N LEU A 548 7.16 -0.36 -12.23
CA LEU A 548 8.50 -0.91 -12.45
C LEU A 548 8.99 -0.62 -13.87
N ALA A 549 8.17 -0.85 -14.90
CA ALA A 549 8.56 -0.56 -16.27
C ALA A 549 8.84 0.95 -16.49
N ASP A 550 8.11 1.85 -15.81
CA ASP A 550 8.44 3.29 -15.80
C ASP A 550 9.72 3.61 -15.04
N GLN A 551 10.14 2.82 -14.04
CA GLN A 551 11.51 2.95 -13.49
C GLN A 551 12.56 2.55 -14.53
N LEU A 552 12.30 1.50 -15.33
CA LEU A 552 13.24 1.00 -16.32
C LEU A 552 13.52 2.00 -17.45
N THR A 553 12.54 2.82 -17.86
CA THR A 553 12.79 3.91 -18.84
C THR A 553 13.82 4.92 -18.35
N SER A 554 13.88 5.12 -17.03
CA SER A 554 14.81 6.03 -16.35
C SER A 554 16.12 5.34 -15.92
N GLN A 555 16.31 4.07 -16.29
CA GLN A 555 17.49 3.25 -15.99
C GLN A 555 18.25 2.79 -17.24
N VAL A 556 17.93 3.33 -18.43
CA VAL A 556 18.58 2.99 -19.72
C VAL A 556 20.10 2.99 -19.64
N GLN A 557 20.72 3.94 -18.92
CA GLN A 557 22.17 4.00 -18.77
C GLN A 557 22.74 2.88 -17.89
N ALA A 558 22.01 2.41 -16.87
CA ALA A 558 22.41 1.25 -16.07
C ALA A 558 22.33 -0.05 -16.89
N ILE A 559 21.31 -0.20 -17.75
CA ILE A 559 21.20 -1.36 -18.65
C ILE A 559 22.32 -1.31 -19.72
N ARG A 560 22.71 -0.11 -20.20
CA ARG A 560 23.90 0.08 -21.04
C ARG A 560 25.22 -0.22 -20.32
N SER A 561 25.36 0.11 -19.04
CA SER A 561 26.52 -0.36 -18.25
C SER A 561 26.55 -1.89 -18.20
N LEU A 562 25.42 -2.59 -18.01
CA LEU A 562 25.38 -4.06 -18.06
C LEU A 562 25.76 -4.63 -19.44
N GLN A 563 25.34 -4.00 -20.54
CA GLN A 563 25.83 -4.34 -21.89
C GLN A 563 27.35 -4.12 -22.00
N PHE A 564 27.88 -3.04 -21.42
CA PHE A 564 29.31 -2.75 -21.41
C PHE A 564 30.11 -3.74 -20.56
N TYR A 565 29.59 -4.28 -19.45
CA TYR A 565 30.20 -5.40 -18.73
C TYR A 565 30.44 -6.62 -19.66
N VAL A 566 29.46 -6.96 -20.52
CA VAL A 566 29.63 -8.03 -21.51
C VAL A 566 30.68 -7.65 -22.58
N CYS A 567 30.67 -6.41 -23.05
CA CYS A 567 31.71 -5.88 -23.95
C CYS A 567 33.10 -6.05 -23.32
N TYR A 568 33.29 -5.61 -22.07
CA TYR A 568 34.59 -5.55 -21.40
C TYR A 568 35.21 -6.93 -21.11
N TYR A 569 34.42 -7.81 -20.47
CA TYR A 569 34.95 -9.07 -19.93
C TYR A 569 34.82 -10.27 -20.87
N VAL A 570 34.01 -10.18 -21.94
CA VAL A 570 33.74 -11.31 -22.86
C VAL A 570 34.25 -11.06 -24.28
N TRP A 571 34.24 -9.82 -24.77
CA TRP A 571 34.70 -9.46 -26.13
C TRP A 571 36.02 -8.68 -26.12
N GLY A 572 36.16 -7.72 -25.20
CA GLY A 572 37.34 -6.88 -25.02
C GLY A 572 38.50 -7.59 -24.33
N ASN A 573 39.67 -6.95 -24.35
CA ASN A 573 40.83 -7.40 -23.57
C ASN A 573 40.92 -6.57 -22.28
N PHE A 574 40.15 -6.96 -21.26
CA PHE A 574 40.14 -6.31 -19.95
C PHE A 574 41.55 -6.22 -19.33
N LYS A 575 42.39 -7.24 -19.51
CA LYS A 575 43.76 -7.29 -18.98
C LYS A 575 44.67 -6.18 -19.50
N THR A 576 44.34 -5.57 -20.63
CA THR A 576 45.10 -4.44 -21.21
C THR A 576 44.20 -3.22 -21.45
N ARG A 577 43.08 -3.12 -20.70
CA ARG A 577 42.08 -2.04 -20.80
C ARG A 577 41.69 -1.68 -22.25
N SER A 578 41.58 -2.68 -23.15
CA SER A 578 41.44 -2.45 -24.60
C SER A 578 40.10 -2.93 -25.16
N ASN A 579 39.29 -1.99 -25.63
CA ASN A 579 37.85 -2.17 -25.90
C ASN A 579 37.44 -1.98 -27.37
N LYS A 580 38.11 -2.67 -28.29
CA LYS A 580 37.73 -2.76 -29.72
C LYS A 580 36.29 -3.27 -29.96
N CYS A 581 35.62 -3.79 -28.92
CA CYS A 581 34.22 -4.17 -28.96
C CYS A 581 33.29 -2.96 -29.16
N GLN A 582 33.65 -1.74 -28.73
CA GLN A 582 32.81 -0.54 -28.92
C GLN A 582 32.76 -0.06 -30.38
N ASP A 583 33.83 -0.29 -31.14
CA ASP A 583 33.95 0.07 -32.57
C ASP A 583 33.15 -0.86 -33.49
N SER A 584 32.67 -1.99 -32.95
CA SER A 584 31.89 -2.96 -33.69
C SER A 584 30.49 -2.45 -34.03
N ASN A 585 30.11 -2.51 -35.32
CA ASN A 585 28.74 -2.26 -35.78
C ASN A 585 27.70 -3.06 -34.97
N VAL A 586 28.03 -4.28 -34.53
CA VAL A 586 27.16 -5.12 -33.70
C VAL A 586 26.91 -4.47 -32.33
N TYR A 587 27.95 -3.95 -31.68
CA TYR A 587 27.81 -3.27 -30.38
C TYR A 587 27.02 -1.98 -30.51
N GLN A 588 27.25 -1.19 -31.56
CA GLN A 588 26.49 0.03 -31.85
C GLN A 588 25.00 -0.28 -32.06
N ILE A 589 24.66 -1.33 -32.81
CA ILE A 589 23.27 -1.82 -32.97
C ILE A 589 22.67 -2.20 -31.60
N LEU A 590 23.39 -3.01 -30.81
CA LEU A 590 22.93 -3.43 -29.49
C LEU A 590 22.73 -2.26 -28.52
N TYR A 591 23.59 -1.23 -28.58
CA TYR A 591 23.52 -0.02 -27.74
C TYR A 591 22.25 0.82 -27.96
N ILE A 592 21.63 0.67 -29.14
CA ILE A 592 20.32 1.26 -29.48
C ILE A 592 19.20 0.33 -29.01
N VAL A 593 19.27 -0.97 -29.35
CA VAL A 593 18.26 -1.98 -28.99
C VAL A 593 18.05 -2.05 -27.48
N VAL A 594 19.13 -2.09 -26.70
CA VAL A 594 19.11 -2.08 -25.23
C VAL A 594 18.40 -0.86 -24.66
N ALA A 595 18.52 0.30 -25.32
CA ALA A 595 17.82 1.52 -24.91
C ALA A 595 16.35 1.57 -25.34
N ILE A 596 15.94 0.83 -26.39
CA ILE A 596 14.55 0.72 -26.82
C ILE A 596 13.73 -0.20 -25.90
N ILE A 597 14.34 -1.28 -25.37
CA ILE A 597 13.64 -2.33 -24.58
C ILE A 597 12.70 -1.78 -23.48
N PRO A 598 13.10 -0.81 -22.62
CA PRO A 598 12.19 -0.29 -21.59
C PRO A 598 10.96 0.42 -22.14
N PHE A 599 11.12 1.23 -23.19
CA PHE A 599 10.01 1.95 -23.83
C PHE A 599 9.09 0.98 -24.60
N TRP A 600 9.66 -0.04 -25.22
CA TRP A 600 8.92 -1.09 -25.92
C TRP A 600 8.08 -1.95 -24.96
N SER A 601 8.61 -2.28 -23.78
CA SER A 601 7.83 -2.92 -22.70
C SER A 601 6.63 -2.06 -22.28
N ARG A 602 6.84 -0.74 -22.06
CA ARG A 602 5.72 0.19 -21.75
C ARG A 602 4.70 0.30 -22.89
N PHE A 603 5.15 0.37 -24.14
CA PHE A 603 4.27 0.39 -25.31
C PHE A 603 3.36 -0.85 -25.38
N ILE A 604 3.92 -2.05 -25.23
CA ILE A 604 3.14 -3.30 -25.23
C ILE A 604 2.20 -3.39 -24.01
N GLN A 605 2.64 -2.97 -22.81
CA GLN A 605 1.75 -2.90 -21.64
C GLN A 605 0.54 -1.98 -21.88
N CYS A 606 0.75 -0.82 -22.51
CA CYS A 606 -0.31 0.13 -22.84
C CYS A 606 -1.26 -0.44 -23.91
N LEU A 607 -0.72 -1.09 -24.95
CA LEU A 607 -1.50 -1.74 -26.00
C LEU A 607 -2.33 -2.92 -25.46
N ARG A 608 -1.77 -3.73 -24.54
CA ARG A 608 -2.50 -4.81 -23.85
C ARG A 608 -3.70 -4.26 -23.08
N ARG A 609 -3.51 -3.20 -22.29
CA ARG A 609 -4.60 -2.56 -21.52
C ARG A 609 -5.62 -1.86 -22.42
N LEU A 610 -5.22 -1.29 -23.56
CA LEU A 610 -6.16 -0.76 -24.55
C LEU A 610 -7.12 -1.85 -25.06
N PHE A 611 -6.62 -3.06 -25.34
CA PHE A 611 -7.47 -4.17 -25.79
C PHE A 611 -8.27 -4.84 -24.66
N GLU A 612 -7.68 -5.03 -23.47
CA GLU A 612 -8.35 -5.68 -22.32
C GLU A 612 -9.39 -4.78 -21.63
N GLU A 613 -9.05 -3.52 -21.38
CA GLU A 613 -9.86 -2.59 -20.59
C GLU A 613 -10.72 -1.65 -21.45
N LYS A 614 -10.48 -1.64 -22.78
CA LYS A 614 -11.11 -0.72 -23.76
C LYS A 614 -10.93 0.77 -23.45
N ASP A 615 -9.92 1.12 -22.65
CA ASP A 615 -9.61 2.49 -22.27
C ASP A 615 -8.67 3.18 -23.28
N SER A 616 -9.25 4.07 -24.10
CA SER A 616 -8.54 4.90 -25.08
C SER A 616 -7.40 5.74 -24.49
N MET A 617 -7.44 6.08 -23.20
CA MET A 617 -6.34 6.79 -22.53
C MET A 617 -5.06 5.94 -22.50
N GLN A 618 -5.17 4.61 -22.43
CA GLN A 618 -4.00 3.72 -22.54
C GLN A 618 -3.44 3.70 -23.96
N GLY A 619 -4.27 3.89 -24.99
CA GLY A 619 -3.80 4.09 -26.37
C GLY A 619 -2.94 5.34 -26.52
N LEU A 620 -3.39 6.48 -25.98
CA LEU A 620 -2.60 7.73 -25.94
C LEU A 620 -1.29 7.55 -25.16
N ASN A 621 -1.32 6.83 -24.05
CA ASN A 621 -0.13 6.49 -23.27
C ASN A 621 0.85 5.63 -24.09
N GLY A 622 0.34 4.68 -24.87
CA GLY A 622 1.13 3.89 -25.82
C GLY A 622 1.82 4.76 -26.87
N LEU A 623 1.10 5.68 -27.50
CA LEU A 623 1.65 6.61 -28.49
C LEU A 623 2.80 7.47 -27.93
N LYS A 624 2.73 7.88 -26.65
CA LYS A 624 3.81 8.60 -25.95
C LYS A 624 5.11 7.77 -25.84
N TYR A 625 5.01 6.47 -25.52
CA TYR A 625 6.19 5.59 -25.51
C TYR A 625 6.69 5.30 -26.94
N PHE A 626 5.79 5.15 -27.91
CA PHE A 626 6.13 4.93 -29.30
C PHE A 626 6.85 6.13 -29.93
N SER A 627 6.41 7.37 -29.68
CA SER A 627 7.11 8.58 -30.12
C SER A 627 8.52 8.67 -29.50
N THR A 628 8.67 8.24 -28.25
CA THR A 628 9.97 8.17 -27.57
C THR A 628 10.94 7.20 -28.26
N ILE A 629 10.43 6.07 -28.77
CA ILE A 629 11.22 5.13 -29.58
C ILE A 629 11.60 5.75 -30.93
N ILE A 630 10.67 6.43 -31.60
CA ILE A 630 10.95 7.14 -32.86
C ILE A 630 12.04 8.20 -32.67
N ALA A 631 11.96 9.02 -31.62
CA ALA A 631 12.97 10.03 -31.31
C ALA A 631 14.36 9.41 -31.07
N LEU A 632 14.43 8.29 -30.35
CA LEU A 632 15.67 7.54 -30.11
C LEU A 632 16.26 6.93 -31.40
N VAL A 633 15.42 6.46 -32.33
CA VAL A 633 15.86 5.98 -33.65
C VAL A 633 16.34 7.14 -34.54
N MET A 634 15.61 8.26 -34.59
CA MET A 634 15.99 9.44 -35.37
C MET A 634 17.31 10.06 -34.86
N ARG A 635 17.51 10.12 -33.54
CA ARG A 635 18.80 10.50 -32.91
C ARG A 635 19.96 9.66 -33.45
N THR A 636 19.79 8.34 -33.50
CA THR A 636 20.80 7.41 -34.00
C THR A 636 21.08 7.64 -35.48
N LEU A 637 20.03 7.77 -36.31
CA LEU A 637 20.20 8.00 -37.75
C LEU A 637 20.92 9.33 -38.04
N TYR A 638 20.66 10.38 -37.25
CA TYR A 638 21.45 11.62 -37.27
C TYR A 638 22.91 11.38 -36.87
N SER A 639 23.16 10.66 -35.77
CA SER A 639 24.50 10.33 -35.29
C SER A 639 25.34 9.47 -36.26
N GLN A 640 24.69 8.72 -37.17
CA GLN A 640 25.37 7.86 -38.15
C GLN A 640 25.48 8.49 -39.54
N LYS A 641 24.47 9.26 -39.99
CA LYS A 641 24.40 9.81 -41.35
C LYS A 641 24.70 11.31 -41.43
N GLY A 642 24.73 12.01 -40.28
CA GLY A 642 24.91 13.46 -40.22
C GLY A 642 23.83 14.24 -40.97
N GLY A 643 24.17 15.46 -41.38
CA GLY A 643 23.35 16.26 -42.29
C GLY A 643 22.11 16.94 -41.69
N THR A 644 21.70 18.04 -42.33
CA THR A 644 20.63 18.92 -41.83
C THR A 644 19.27 18.23 -41.72
N PHE A 645 18.91 17.38 -42.69
CA PHE A 645 17.64 16.64 -42.69
C PHE A 645 17.48 15.77 -41.43
N TRP A 646 18.46 14.90 -41.16
CA TRP A 646 18.40 14.02 -39.98
C TRP A 646 18.45 14.82 -38.68
N ARG A 647 19.17 15.95 -38.64
CA ARG A 647 19.17 16.87 -37.49
C ARG A 647 17.78 17.46 -37.20
N VAL A 648 17.06 17.90 -38.24
CA VAL A 648 15.69 18.44 -38.11
C VAL A 648 14.69 17.34 -37.72
N MET A 649 14.83 16.13 -38.28
CA MET A 649 13.99 14.99 -37.89
C MET A 649 14.23 14.55 -36.44
N ALA A 650 15.49 14.49 -35.99
CA ALA A 650 15.82 14.22 -34.59
C ALA A 650 15.31 15.32 -33.65
N ALA A 651 15.49 16.60 -34.00
CA ALA A 651 15.05 17.73 -33.19
C ALA A 651 13.52 17.79 -33.03
N SER A 652 12.77 17.66 -34.13
CA SER A 652 11.30 17.71 -34.12
C SER A 652 10.69 16.53 -33.34
N THR A 653 11.11 15.29 -33.62
CA THR A 653 10.60 14.11 -32.92
C THR A 653 10.95 14.11 -31.43
N SER A 654 12.12 14.62 -31.05
CA SER A 654 12.52 14.82 -29.64
C SER A 654 11.72 15.93 -28.96
N GLY A 655 11.43 17.03 -29.65
CA GLY A 655 10.59 18.12 -29.14
C GLY A 655 9.17 17.65 -28.85
N VAL A 656 8.52 17.01 -29.82
CA VAL A 656 7.17 16.41 -29.67
C VAL A 656 7.14 15.41 -28.52
N THR A 657 8.13 14.51 -28.47
CA THR A 657 8.28 13.52 -27.38
C THR A 657 8.44 14.18 -26.02
N THR A 658 9.22 15.27 -25.92
CA THR A 658 9.44 16.00 -24.67
C THR A 658 8.14 16.64 -24.20
N VAL A 659 7.43 17.38 -25.06
CA VAL A 659 6.14 18.02 -24.74
C VAL A 659 5.09 17.00 -24.31
N ALA A 660 4.94 15.90 -25.06
CA ALA A 660 3.99 14.84 -24.75
C ALA A 660 4.29 14.15 -23.40
N ASN A 661 5.57 13.90 -23.09
CA ASN A 661 5.97 13.31 -21.82
C ASN A 661 5.80 14.28 -20.63
N THR A 662 6.19 15.54 -20.77
CA THR A 662 6.02 16.54 -19.71
C THR A 662 4.54 16.83 -19.42
N TYR A 663 3.70 16.89 -20.46
CA TYR A 663 2.24 16.95 -20.28
C TYR A 663 1.72 15.74 -19.50
N TRP A 664 2.19 14.53 -19.85
CA TRP A 664 1.75 13.29 -19.20
C TRP A 664 2.11 13.27 -17.71
N ASP A 665 3.37 13.59 -17.37
CA ASP A 665 3.86 13.56 -16.00
C ASP A 665 3.11 14.58 -15.12
N LEU A 666 2.93 15.82 -15.60
CA LEU A 666 2.30 16.89 -14.82
C LEU A 666 0.77 16.79 -14.74
N VAL A 667 0.09 16.49 -15.86
CA VAL A 667 -1.38 16.56 -15.95
C VAL A 667 -2.04 15.21 -15.66
N ILE A 668 -1.53 14.11 -16.23
CA ILE A 668 -2.17 12.79 -16.11
C ILE A 668 -1.68 12.08 -14.85
N ASP A 669 -0.37 11.96 -14.68
CA ASP A 669 0.23 11.19 -13.59
C ASP A 669 0.14 11.93 -12.25
N TRP A 670 0.46 13.22 -12.20
CA TRP A 670 0.36 14.02 -10.97
C TRP A 670 -1.00 14.72 -10.79
N GLY A 671 -1.82 14.83 -11.84
CA GLY A 671 -3.16 15.45 -11.74
C GLY A 671 -3.15 16.98 -11.56
N LEU A 672 -2.06 17.67 -11.90
CA LEU A 672 -1.91 19.12 -11.70
C LEU A 672 -2.38 19.93 -12.93
N LEU A 673 -2.07 21.23 -12.94
CA LEU A 673 -2.47 22.23 -13.95
C LEU A 673 -3.99 22.43 -14.11
N GLN A 674 -4.77 22.00 -13.13
CA GLN A 674 -6.21 22.24 -13.04
C GLN A 674 -6.47 23.74 -12.81
N ARG A 675 -7.06 24.45 -13.78
CA ARG A 675 -7.37 25.88 -13.65
C ARG A 675 -8.55 26.16 -12.70
N ASN A 676 -9.52 25.26 -12.65
CA ASN A 676 -10.83 25.48 -12.00
C ASN A 676 -10.89 24.93 -10.55
N SER A 677 -9.74 24.74 -9.90
CA SER A 677 -9.64 24.21 -8.54
C SER A 677 -9.50 25.32 -7.49
N LYS A 678 -9.72 24.97 -6.22
CA LYS A 678 -9.51 25.86 -5.05
C LYS A 678 -8.04 26.25 -4.85
N ASN A 679 -7.12 25.59 -5.55
CA ASN A 679 -5.69 25.87 -5.56
C ASN A 679 -5.26 26.02 -7.03
N PRO A 680 -5.42 27.19 -7.67
CA PRO A 680 -5.20 27.33 -9.11
C PRO A 680 -3.90 26.69 -9.60
N TRP A 681 -4.01 25.89 -10.67
CA TRP A 681 -2.97 25.04 -11.26
C TRP A 681 -2.52 23.81 -10.44
N LEU A 682 -3.14 23.55 -9.29
CA LEU A 682 -2.96 22.37 -8.44
C LEU A 682 -4.31 21.66 -8.21
N ARG A 683 -4.31 20.53 -7.49
CA ARG A 683 -5.54 19.82 -7.05
C ARG A 683 -6.19 20.51 -5.85
N ASP A 684 -7.48 20.28 -5.64
CA ASP A 684 -8.20 20.69 -4.43
C ASP A 684 -7.62 20.07 -3.14
N LYS A 685 -7.24 18.79 -3.22
CA LYS A 685 -6.65 18.01 -2.12
C LYS A 685 -5.16 17.80 -2.37
N LEU A 686 -4.36 18.07 -1.34
CA LEU A 686 -2.89 18.04 -1.36
C LEU A 686 -2.42 17.43 -0.03
N LEU A 687 -1.56 16.41 -0.05
CA LEU A 687 -1.04 15.78 1.18
C LEU A 687 0.16 16.53 1.76
N VAL A 688 0.96 17.16 0.90
CA VAL A 688 2.02 18.10 1.31
C VAL A 688 1.38 19.48 1.61
N PRO A 689 1.51 20.04 2.83
CA PRO A 689 0.85 21.31 3.18
C PRO A 689 1.35 22.55 2.43
N HIS A 690 2.58 22.51 1.92
CA HIS A 690 3.25 23.67 1.31
C HIS A 690 3.06 23.66 -0.21
N LYS A 691 2.16 24.49 -0.73
CA LYS A 691 1.85 24.62 -2.17
C LYS A 691 3.10 24.82 -3.06
N ILE A 692 4.10 25.54 -2.54
CA ILE A 692 5.38 25.80 -3.22
C ILE A 692 6.08 24.50 -3.67
N VAL A 693 5.97 23.41 -2.92
CA VAL A 693 6.63 22.13 -3.23
C VAL A 693 6.15 21.56 -4.57
N TYR A 694 4.87 21.74 -4.93
CA TYR A 694 4.33 21.29 -6.21
C TYR A 694 4.80 22.18 -7.36
N PHE A 695 4.86 23.51 -7.18
CA PHE A 695 5.38 24.42 -8.21
C PHE A 695 6.89 24.21 -8.46
N VAL A 696 7.67 23.99 -7.40
CA VAL A 696 9.09 23.60 -7.53
C VAL A 696 9.22 22.27 -8.26
N ALA A 697 8.37 21.28 -7.97
CA ALA A 697 8.38 20.00 -8.68
C ALA A 697 8.00 20.13 -10.17
N ILE A 698 7.02 20.97 -10.52
CA ILE A 698 6.64 21.28 -11.90
C ILE A 698 7.85 21.87 -12.66
N VAL A 699 8.48 22.90 -12.12
CA VAL A 699 9.64 23.56 -12.75
C VAL A 699 10.84 22.60 -12.84
N LEU A 700 11.08 21.81 -11.80
CA LEU A 700 12.17 20.84 -11.77
C LEU A 700 11.99 19.73 -12.81
N ASP A 701 10.78 19.18 -12.98
CA ASP A 701 10.54 18.15 -14.01
C ASP A 701 10.76 18.72 -15.42
N ILE A 702 10.23 19.92 -15.71
CA ILE A 702 10.44 20.61 -16.99
C ILE A 702 11.94 20.78 -17.27
N ILE A 703 12.72 21.27 -16.30
CA ILE A 703 14.17 21.46 -16.46
C ILE A 703 14.89 20.12 -16.68
N LEU A 704 14.57 19.08 -15.90
CA LEU A 704 15.24 17.78 -16.02
C LEU A 704 14.84 17.04 -17.30
N ARG A 705 13.62 17.23 -17.81
CA ARG A 705 13.19 16.78 -19.14
C ARG A 705 13.97 17.48 -20.27
N LEU A 706 14.31 18.76 -20.12
CA LEU A 706 15.18 19.48 -21.05
C LEU A 706 16.66 19.04 -20.95
N VAL A 707 17.16 18.68 -19.76
CA VAL A 707 18.49 18.06 -19.62
C VAL A 707 18.55 16.70 -20.32
N TRP A 708 17.48 15.89 -20.24
CA TRP A 708 17.38 14.66 -21.03
C TRP A 708 17.42 14.94 -22.54
N MET A 709 16.76 16.01 -23.02
CA MET A 709 16.82 16.43 -24.42
C MET A 709 18.24 16.79 -24.89
N GLN A 710 19.12 17.34 -24.04
CA GLN A 710 20.51 17.64 -24.41
C GLN A 710 21.28 16.37 -24.87
N LEU A 711 21.00 15.22 -24.25
CA LEU A 711 21.54 13.91 -24.65
C LEU A 711 21.04 13.45 -26.03
N VAL A 712 19.97 14.05 -26.55
CA VAL A 712 19.36 13.71 -27.84
C VAL A 712 19.74 14.69 -28.95
N LEU A 713 20.14 15.92 -28.62
CA LEU A 713 20.46 16.97 -29.60
C LEU A 713 21.94 17.30 -29.74
N ASP A 714 22.81 16.62 -29.00
CA ASP A 714 24.29 16.75 -29.07
C ASP A 714 24.78 18.19 -28.87
N ILE A 715 24.10 18.92 -27.98
CA ILE A 715 24.37 20.33 -27.69
C ILE A 715 25.64 20.40 -26.83
N LYS A 716 26.77 20.72 -27.48
CA LYS A 716 28.10 21.06 -26.92
C LYS A 716 28.32 20.55 -25.49
N GLN A 717 28.95 19.37 -25.39
CA GLN A 717 29.46 18.83 -24.13
C GLN A 717 30.23 19.91 -23.34
N LEU A 718 30.03 19.94 -22.03
CA LEU A 718 30.76 20.82 -21.11
C LEU A 718 32.25 20.45 -21.16
N SER A 719 33.08 21.32 -21.75
CA SER A 719 34.47 21.02 -22.12
C SER A 719 35.43 20.66 -20.98
N PHE A 720 34.99 20.78 -19.72
CA PHE A 720 35.73 20.37 -18.53
C PHE A 720 35.39 18.94 -18.03
N LEU A 721 34.36 18.28 -18.57
CA LEU A 721 33.98 16.92 -18.19
C LEU A 721 34.32 15.89 -19.27
N HIS A 722 34.76 14.71 -18.82
CA HIS A 722 34.85 13.53 -19.68
C HIS A 722 33.44 13.08 -20.12
N GLU A 723 33.27 12.59 -21.35
CA GLU A 723 31.97 12.19 -21.89
C GLU A 723 31.23 11.22 -20.94
N LYS A 724 31.91 10.16 -20.48
CA LYS A 724 31.33 9.15 -19.59
C LYS A 724 30.90 9.73 -18.23
N ALA A 725 31.60 10.76 -17.73
CA ALA A 725 31.21 11.47 -16.51
C ALA A 725 29.96 12.34 -16.74
N PHE A 726 29.88 13.05 -17.86
CA PHE A 726 28.68 13.82 -18.25
C PHE A 726 27.46 12.90 -18.42
N LEU A 727 27.62 11.77 -19.13
CA LEU A 727 26.61 10.70 -19.25
C LEU A 727 26.12 10.22 -17.88
N ALA A 728 27.03 10.00 -16.93
CA ALA A 728 26.68 9.56 -15.59
C ALA A 728 25.93 10.64 -14.78
N VAL A 729 26.29 11.92 -14.90
CA VAL A 729 25.54 13.03 -14.28
C VAL A 729 24.12 13.12 -14.84
N VAL A 730 23.95 13.05 -16.17
CA VAL A 730 22.62 13.07 -16.82
C VAL A 730 21.76 11.87 -16.38
N ALA A 731 22.35 10.67 -16.28
CA ALA A 731 21.66 9.49 -15.78
C ALA A 731 21.23 9.64 -14.31
N CYS A 732 22.09 10.16 -13.45
CA CYS A 732 21.75 10.46 -12.06
C CYS A 732 20.61 11.49 -11.95
N LEU A 733 20.60 12.52 -12.80
CA LEU A 733 19.53 13.52 -12.86
C LEU A 733 18.18 12.93 -13.29
N GLU A 734 18.14 12.01 -14.26
CA GLU A 734 16.91 11.31 -14.65
C GLU A 734 16.42 10.35 -13.54
N ILE A 735 17.34 9.70 -12.80
CA ILE A 735 16.99 8.88 -11.63
C ILE A 735 16.38 9.74 -10.51
N LEU A 736 16.93 10.93 -10.25
CA LEU A 736 16.37 11.91 -9.31
C LEU A 736 14.97 12.37 -9.77
N ARG A 737 14.81 12.73 -11.05
CA ARG A 737 13.54 13.14 -11.65
C ARG A 737 12.46 12.07 -11.49
N ARG A 738 12.76 10.82 -11.86
CA ARG A 738 11.85 9.68 -11.67
C ARG A 738 11.53 9.43 -10.20
N GLY A 739 12.51 9.65 -9.31
CA GLY A 739 12.31 9.63 -7.86
C GLY A 739 11.32 10.69 -7.36
N VAL A 740 11.29 11.89 -7.96
CA VAL A 740 10.27 12.92 -7.68
C VAL A 740 8.91 12.52 -8.27
N TRP A 741 8.87 12.04 -9.52
CA TRP A 741 7.64 11.57 -10.18
C TRP A 741 6.94 10.47 -9.38
N ASN A 742 7.70 9.52 -8.81
CA ASN A 742 7.16 8.45 -7.97
C ASN A 742 6.34 8.99 -6.79
N PHE A 743 6.78 10.08 -6.16
CA PHE A 743 6.10 10.63 -4.99
C PHE A 743 4.71 11.15 -5.36
N PHE A 744 4.63 12.05 -6.34
CA PHE A 744 3.39 12.69 -6.77
C PHE A 744 2.46 11.74 -7.51
N ARG A 745 2.99 10.77 -8.27
CA ARG A 745 2.18 9.71 -8.92
C ARG A 745 1.42 8.87 -7.89
N LEU A 746 2.09 8.46 -6.81
CA LEU A 746 1.45 7.67 -5.75
C LEU A 746 0.56 8.50 -4.84
N GLU A 747 0.85 9.79 -4.65
CA GLU A 747 -0.07 10.72 -4.00
C GLU A 747 -1.37 10.88 -4.80
N ASN A 748 -1.28 11.02 -6.13
CA ASN A 748 -2.44 11.12 -7.02
C ASN A 748 -3.28 9.83 -6.98
N GLU A 749 -2.62 8.67 -7.04
CA GLU A 749 -3.28 7.36 -6.91
C GLU A 749 -3.97 7.19 -5.54
N HIS A 750 -3.33 7.63 -4.46
CA HIS A 750 -3.92 7.63 -3.12
C HIS A 750 -5.14 8.53 -3.05
N LEU A 751 -5.06 9.77 -3.57
CA LEU A 751 -6.20 10.70 -3.63
C LEU A 751 -7.37 10.16 -4.45
N ASN A 752 -7.12 9.47 -5.56
CA ASN A 752 -8.15 8.80 -6.36
C ASN A 752 -8.82 7.64 -5.59
N ASN A 753 -8.07 6.89 -4.78
CA ASN A 753 -8.65 5.84 -3.92
C ASN A 753 -9.40 6.42 -2.71
N VAL A 754 -8.93 7.53 -2.13
CA VAL A 754 -9.65 8.29 -1.09
C VAL A 754 -10.99 8.81 -1.62
N GLY A 755 -11.02 9.43 -2.81
CA GLY A 755 -12.26 9.91 -3.44
C GLY A 755 -13.28 8.80 -3.74
N LYS A 756 -12.81 7.55 -3.90
CA LYS A 756 -13.65 6.35 -4.07
C LYS A 756 -13.88 5.57 -2.76
N TYR A 757 -13.47 6.12 -1.60
CA TYR A 757 -13.55 5.51 -0.26
C TYR A 757 -12.92 4.10 -0.17
N ARG A 758 -11.94 3.80 -1.03
CA ARG A 758 -11.38 2.46 -1.25
C ARG A 758 -10.16 2.18 -0.37
N ALA A 759 -10.42 1.83 0.89
CA ALA A 759 -9.39 1.44 1.86
C ALA A 759 -8.91 -0.03 1.75
N PHE A 760 -9.53 -0.83 0.87
CA PHE A 760 -9.37 -2.29 0.82
C PHE A 760 -9.37 -2.84 -0.61
N LYS A 761 -8.78 -4.02 -0.78
CA LYS A 761 -8.84 -4.75 -2.04
C LYS A 761 -10.14 -5.54 -2.14
N SER A 762 -10.51 -5.88 -3.36
CA SER A 762 -11.43 -6.97 -3.67
C SER A 762 -10.57 -8.23 -3.80
N VAL A 763 -10.67 -9.14 -2.84
CA VAL A 763 -10.07 -10.48 -2.96
C VAL A 763 -10.93 -11.27 -3.95
N PRO A 764 -10.35 -11.89 -5.00
CA PRO A 764 -11.11 -12.77 -5.88
C PRO A 764 -11.55 -14.02 -5.09
N LEU A 765 -12.86 -14.18 -4.99
CA LEU A 765 -13.50 -15.34 -4.37
C LEU A 765 -13.35 -16.56 -5.32
N PRO A 766 -13.16 -17.78 -4.79
CA PRO A 766 -12.89 -18.95 -5.63
C PRO A 766 -14.14 -19.54 -6.30
N PHE A 767 -15.34 -19.24 -5.82
CA PHE A 767 -16.59 -19.77 -6.35
C PHE A 767 -17.42 -18.66 -7.01
N ASN A 768 -17.93 -18.92 -8.20
CA ASN A 768 -18.97 -18.10 -8.83
C ASN A 768 -20.27 -18.89 -8.82
N TYR A 769 -21.32 -18.28 -8.27
CA TYR A 769 -22.70 -18.68 -8.48
C TYR A 769 -23.16 -18.07 -9.82
N ASP A 770 -23.76 -18.88 -10.70
CA ASP A 770 -24.43 -18.36 -11.90
C ASP A 770 -25.83 -17.83 -11.52
N GLU A 771 -25.88 -16.69 -10.82
CA GLU A 771 -27.15 -15.98 -10.58
C GLU A 771 -27.64 -15.36 -11.90
N ASP A 772 -28.54 -16.09 -12.56
CA ASP A 772 -29.47 -15.74 -13.64
C ASP A 772 -29.07 -14.64 -14.66
N LYS A 773 -28.70 -15.08 -15.87
CA LYS A 773 -28.74 -14.26 -17.09
C LYS A 773 -30.18 -14.15 -17.65
N SER A 774 -31.13 -13.70 -16.84
CA SER A 774 -32.53 -13.53 -17.26
C SER A 774 -33.17 -12.24 -16.72
N GLN A 775 -32.56 -11.11 -17.07
CA GLN A 775 -33.17 -9.78 -17.19
C GLN A 775 -32.38 -8.92 -18.18
#